data_AF-A0A2P7ZDT6-F1
#
_entry.id   AF-A0A2P7ZDT6-F1
#
_cell.length_a   1.000
_cell.length_b   1.000
_cell.length_c   1.000
_cell.angle_alpha   90.00
_cell.angle_beta   90.00
_cell.angle_gamma   90.00
#
_symmetry.space_group_name_H-M   'P 1'
#
loop_
_entity.id
_entity.type
_entity.pdbx_description
1 polymer ?
#
loop_
_entity_poly.entity_id
_entity_poly.type
_entity_poly.pdbx_seq_one_letter_code
_entity_poly.pdbx_strand_id
1 'polypeptide(L)'
;MEIVPYRGGVAIVGTALYDMYYQFTVNDTPDQLPFPLHITLLTKAEYVVCGKPALPKISPDDLDIGYLHALGLGQRPERRPEVKWIVVVWYHVDRWRKALGLPVAQLHISITPANDHNLDKGITSLVDKNVAWQQCSEETLDHVLLSTPTPLHAAIAQTMAIRFPSSYKAYVRLGDVSKQDNPKLAMMAYVRALYLNPGLQIYIQKQLVRFNGHVGWGPTITDIERQSIPKDLRAHLIGPHIFTSVDFLSNAIWTAAVQVPRGQPWLGDYRLPRFFSWIIPNRLAAMSTPRNESDVDQLQQLGINTVLTLTKEEPLPARWFEFKKINNIFLPVENYKPPSLAEMDYIYNQFTEKEDKTWLIHCGGGKGRAGTVLACILAMHSPAGEDSTSRPTLDKSTAITTIRTLRPGSIETSAQETFIGSWIQHRWKLSQTPSSPLEPTTPLVLTTNPSLPPLLTTSLHQTTHLVLTGLPGSGKSTLASAITKRRQARNLRTIVINQDTTRSLSSCELAFSRPPCPGTLLVLDRCNPSVKERKRFLSLLQAPLASPSDPEEKPVVTAVHMSAPEEVCTSRIAARVGHPTIRAGAGTNALAQMGKAMEAPRVEEGFDAVLTAGSFEAAREAAVLLGGEVGIVKFPRTPHLLDLGAVGEDDVLLDQSHGLGRGQGQGRGRGMGGMKVPEGGRLVIEEKVDGANMGVSFDSKGKVRVQNRSHWVCAGDGAQWKGLQAWVDKYLEALRGLLLRDEEMWERFVLYGEWCVARHSIHYTDLPGQFVAFDLFDRVQGSFVAREVLGRALEGSGIEQVPLVMVAEAGKEVDWKALMGTRSRFYEGPVEGVYVRVEDRERRRTVWRGKVVRGDFLSGDKHWSKQEIVYNGFARKEEWT
;
A
#
# COMPACT_ATOMS: atom_id res chain seq x y z
N MET A 1 41.11 -37.03 10.81
CA MET A 1 41.48 -37.29 9.40
C MET A 1 42.66 -36.40 9.06
N GLU A 2 43.60 -36.88 8.26
CA GLU A 2 44.83 -36.15 7.92
C GLU A 2 45.13 -36.25 6.43
N ILE A 3 45.65 -35.17 5.83
CA ILE A 3 46.12 -35.15 4.44
C ILE A 3 47.60 -35.52 4.43
N VAL A 4 47.94 -36.63 3.79
CA VAL A 4 49.30 -37.20 3.81
C VAL A 4 49.75 -37.60 2.41
N PRO A 5 51.07 -37.70 2.16
CA PRO A 5 51.59 -38.38 0.98
C PRO A 5 51.19 -39.86 1.05
N TYR A 6 50.53 -40.35 0.01
CA TYR A 6 49.98 -41.69 0.00
C TYR A 6 50.16 -42.35 -1.36
N ARG A 7 50.86 -43.50 -1.40
CA ARG A 7 51.15 -44.28 -2.63
C ARG A 7 51.72 -43.45 -3.79
N GLY A 8 52.56 -42.46 -3.49
CA GLY A 8 53.18 -41.57 -4.46
C GLY A 8 52.29 -40.43 -4.97
N GLY A 9 51.07 -40.28 -4.44
CA GLY A 9 50.19 -39.12 -4.59
C GLY A 9 49.86 -38.48 -3.24
N VAL A 10 48.70 -37.83 -3.14
CA VAL A 10 48.19 -37.19 -1.90
C VAL A 10 46.79 -37.73 -1.61
N ALA A 11 46.54 -38.14 -0.36
CA ALA A 11 45.24 -38.65 0.05
C ALA A 11 44.86 -38.21 1.48
N ILE A 12 43.57 -38.26 1.78
CA ILE A 12 43.08 -38.24 3.16
C ILE A 12 43.08 -39.66 3.70
N VAL A 13 43.60 -39.82 4.91
CA VAL A 13 43.52 -41.04 5.71
C VAL A 13 42.99 -40.73 7.11
N GLY A 14 42.50 -41.73 7.83
CA GLY A 14 42.13 -41.61 9.24
C GLY A 14 40.94 -42.47 9.64
N THR A 15 40.72 -42.59 10.94
CA THR A 15 39.69 -43.45 11.54
C THR A 15 38.26 -43.04 11.16
N ALA A 16 37.99 -41.74 11.00
CA ALA A 16 36.64 -41.27 10.63
C ALA A 16 36.15 -41.70 9.23
N LEU A 17 37.05 -42.16 8.34
CA LEU A 17 36.63 -42.76 7.07
C LEU A 17 35.93 -44.10 7.28
N TYR A 18 36.25 -44.81 8.37
CA TYR A 18 35.57 -46.05 8.74
C TYR A 18 34.18 -45.77 9.29
N ASP A 19 33.98 -44.66 10.01
CA ASP A 19 32.63 -44.24 10.46
C ASP A 19 31.72 -43.98 9.25
N MET A 20 32.23 -43.30 8.22
CA MET A 20 31.51 -43.10 6.96
C MET A 20 31.22 -44.41 6.24
N TYR A 21 32.17 -45.36 6.26
CA TYR A 21 31.95 -46.70 5.73
C TYR A 21 30.79 -47.41 6.42
N TYR A 22 30.82 -47.50 7.75
CA TYR A 22 29.78 -48.18 8.52
C TYR A 22 28.41 -47.52 8.39
N GLN A 23 28.36 -46.19 8.23
CA GLN A 23 27.11 -45.46 8.01
C GLN A 23 26.36 -45.95 6.76
N PHE A 24 27.06 -46.33 5.69
CA PHE A 24 26.45 -46.67 4.41
C PHE A 24 26.50 -48.16 4.05
N THR A 25 27.04 -49.02 4.93
CA THR A 25 27.24 -50.46 4.69
C THR A 25 26.62 -51.35 5.77
N VAL A 26 25.59 -50.87 6.47
CA VAL A 26 24.93 -51.45 7.66
C VAL A 26 24.61 -52.97 7.60
N ASN A 27 24.54 -53.58 6.41
CA ASN A 27 24.25 -55.01 6.21
C ASN A 27 25.48 -55.89 5.91
N ASP A 28 26.67 -55.32 5.75
CA ASP A 28 27.90 -56.08 5.58
C ASP A 28 28.47 -56.42 6.97
N THR A 29 28.78 -57.70 7.22
CA THR A 29 29.45 -58.11 8.46
C THR A 29 30.78 -57.37 8.61
N PRO A 30 31.15 -56.87 9.80
CA PRO A 30 32.38 -56.13 10.03
C PRO A 30 33.59 -57.08 10.03
N ASP A 31 33.88 -57.68 8.88
CA ASP A 31 35.17 -58.30 8.62
C ASP A 31 36.16 -57.17 8.32
N GLN A 32 37.36 -57.26 8.91
CA GLN A 32 38.42 -56.28 8.70
C GLN A 32 38.64 -56.06 7.20
N LEU A 33 38.36 -54.85 6.71
CA LEU A 33 38.63 -54.48 5.32
C LEU A 33 40.10 -54.85 5.00
N PRO A 34 40.38 -55.60 3.92
CA PRO A 34 41.72 -56.08 3.61
C PRO A 34 42.68 -54.97 3.16
N PHE A 35 42.22 -53.72 3.16
CA PHE A 35 42.97 -52.54 2.76
C PHE A 35 42.51 -51.31 3.55
N PRO A 36 43.41 -50.33 3.78
CA PRO A 36 43.06 -49.09 4.45
C PRO A 36 42.20 -48.18 3.55
N LEU A 37 41.15 -47.60 4.15
CA LEU A 37 40.32 -46.60 3.49
C LEU A 37 41.08 -45.28 3.32
N HIS A 38 40.89 -44.64 2.16
CA HIS A 38 41.48 -43.34 1.84
C HIS A 38 40.65 -42.62 0.78
N ILE A 39 40.80 -41.29 0.70
CA ILE A 39 40.25 -40.45 -0.38
C ILE A 39 41.42 -39.85 -1.14
N THR A 40 41.57 -40.18 -2.42
CA THR A 40 42.66 -39.65 -3.25
C THR A 40 42.38 -38.21 -3.64
N LEU A 41 43.27 -37.28 -3.25
CA LEU A 41 43.19 -35.86 -3.61
C LEU A 41 44.04 -35.52 -4.83
N LEU A 42 45.22 -36.14 -4.97
CA LEU A 42 46.08 -36.08 -6.15
C LEU A 42 46.58 -37.49 -6.47
N THR A 43 46.43 -37.93 -7.71
CA THR A 43 47.04 -39.19 -8.16
C THR A 43 48.56 -39.07 -8.24
N LYS A 44 49.27 -40.19 -8.32
CA LYS A 44 50.73 -40.19 -8.50
C LYS A 44 51.18 -39.40 -9.74
N ALA A 45 50.44 -39.49 -10.84
CA ALA A 45 50.74 -38.76 -12.07
C ALA A 45 50.53 -37.25 -11.88
N GLU A 46 49.39 -36.84 -11.33
CA GLU A 46 49.08 -35.43 -11.05
C GLU A 46 50.06 -34.82 -10.06
N TYR A 47 50.41 -35.56 -9.01
CA TYR A 47 51.35 -35.10 -7.99
C TYR A 47 52.75 -34.83 -8.57
N VAL A 48 53.19 -35.65 -9.53
CA VAL A 48 54.45 -35.42 -10.27
C VAL A 48 54.34 -34.22 -11.21
N VAL A 49 53.23 -34.12 -11.97
CA VAL A 49 52.99 -33.02 -12.92
C VAL A 49 52.96 -31.65 -12.24
N CYS A 50 52.39 -31.57 -11.03
CA CYS A 50 52.38 -30.34 -10.23
C CYS A 50 53.73 -30.02 -9.56
N GLY A 51 54.79 -30.77 -9.86
CA GLY A 51 56.14 -30.53 -9.33
C GLY A 51 56.34 -31.02 -7.90
N LYS A 52 55.57 -32.02 -7.45
CA LYS A 52 55.52 -32.47 -6.04
C LYS A 52 55.35 -31.25 -5.11
N PRO A 53 54.23 -30.52 -5.25
CA PRO A 53 54.02 -29.34 -4.42
C PRO A 53 54.23 -29.75 -2.97
N ALA A 54 54.94 -28.92 -2.20
CA ALA A 54 54.94 -29.08 -0.75
C ALA A 54 53.48 -29.27 -0.37
N LEU A 55 53.16 -30.31 0.43
CA LEU A 55 51.83 -30.39 1.05
C LEU A 55 51.59 -28.97 1.55
N PRO A 56 50.56 -28.25 1.06
CA PRO A 56 50.31 -26.93 1.59
C PRO A 56 50.37 -27.12 3.10
N LYS A 57 51.07 -26.24 3.82
CA LYS A 57 50.73 -26.08 5.23
C LYS A 57 49.29 -25.62 5.13
N ILE A 58 48.36 -26.56 5.15
CA ILE A 58 46.95 -26.34 4.94
C ILE A 58 46.64 -25.37 6.05
N SER A 59 46.51 -24.09 5.67
CA SER A 59 45.85 -23.17 6.57
C SER A 59 44.54 -23.85 6.93
N PRO A 60 44.11 -23.86 8.19
CA PRO A 60 42.77 -24.28 8.55
C PRO A 60 41.70 -23.70 7.59
N ASP A 61 41.99 -22.59 6.90
CA ASP A 61 41.12 -21.93 5.94
C ASP A 61 41.10 -22.53 4.50
N ASP A 62 42.10 -23.32 4.06
CA ASP A 62 42.24 -23.73 2.64
C ASP A 62 41.59 -25.08 2.30
N LEU A 63 41.72 -26.07 3.18
CA LEU A 63 41.16 -27.42 3.03
C LEU A 63 40.66 -27.93 4.40
N ASP A 64 39.67 -27.24 4.94
CA ASP A 64 38.98 -27.69 6.15
C ASP A 64 38.16 -28.95 5.88
N ILE A 65 38.53 -30.03 6.56
CA ILE A 65 37.90 -31.36 6.46
C ILE A 65 36.46 -31.34 7.01
N GLY A 66 36.07 -30.31 7.79
CA GLY A 66 34.70 -30.09 8.23
C GLY A 66 33.69 -29.98 7.07
N TYR A 67 34.15 -29.55 5.88
CA TYR A 67 33.33 -29.45 4.67
C TYR A 67 33.37 -30.68 3.75
N LEU A 68 33.90 -31.80 4.25
CA LEU A 68 33.91 -33.08 3.54
C LEU A 68 32.60 -33.81 3.81
N HIS A 69 31.84 -34.09 2.76
CA HIS A 69 30.53 -34.73 2.88
C HIS A 69 30.48 -36.07 2.14
N ALA A 70 30.17 -37.13 2.87
CA ALA A 70 29.83 -38.43 2.30
C ALA A 70 28.33 -38.48 1.97
N LEU A 71 27.99 -38.82 0.73
CA LEU A 71 26.61 -38.72 0.21
C LEU A 71 25.87 -40.06 0.18
N GLY A 72 26.59 -41.16 0.13
CA GLY A 72 26.01 -42.51 0.09
C GLY A 72 26.71 -43.46 -0.87
N LEU A 73 26.13 -44.65 -1.02
CA LEU A 73 26.66 -45.73 -1.83
C LEU A 73 26.55 -45.40 -3.33
N GLY A 74 27.67 -45.47 -4.04
CA GLY A 74 27.79 -45.37 -5.48
C GLY A 74 28.05 -46.72 -6.14
N GLN A 75 27.38 -46.98 -7.26
CA GLN A 75 27.51 -48.22 -8.03
C GLN A 75 27.07 -48.00 -9.49
N ARG A 76 27.62 -48.80 -10.41
CA ARG A 76 27.16 -48.89 -11.81
C ARG A 76 26.85 -50.35 -12.17
N PRO A 77 25.68 -50.89 -11.75
CA PRO A 77 25.38 -52.32 -11.85
C PRO A 77 25.37 -52.85 -13.28
N GLU A 78 25.04 -52.00 -14.26
CA GLU A 78 25.06 -52.33 -15.69
C GLU A 78 26.46 -52.58 -16.27
N ARG A 79 27.53 -52.11 -15.60
CA ARG A 79 28.91 -52.27 -16.06
C ARG A 79 29.70 -53.26 -15.21
N ARG A 80 29.70 -53.03 -13.89
CA ARG A 80 30.50 -53.77 -12.90
C ARG A 80 29.74 -53.81 -11.57
N PRO A 81 28.78 -54.74 -11.38
CA PRO A 81 27.95 -54.81 -10.18
C PRO A 81 28.75 -55.12 -8.90
N GLU A 82 29.95 -55.67 -9.02
CA GLU A 82 30.83 -55.97 -7.89
C GLU A 82 31.63 -54.76 -7.39
N VAL A 83 31.70 -53.67 -8.14
CA VAL A 83 32.49 -52.48 -7.77
C VAL A 83 31.58 -51.45 -7.08
N LYS A 84 31.87 -51.19 -5.80
CA LYS A 84 31.15 -50.23 -4.95
C LYS A 84 32.09 -49.22 -4.31
N TRP A 85 31.59 -48.01 -4.08
CA TRP A 85 32.30 -46.91 -3.41
C TRP A 85 31.31 -46.02 -2.65
N ILE A 86 31.82 -45.17 -1.77
CA ILE A 86 31.04 -44.08 -1.16
C ILE A 86 31.35 -42.81 -1.94
N VAL A 87 30.32 -42.13 -2.42
CA VAL A 87 30.48 -40.85 -3.14
C VAL A 87 30.76 -39.75 -2.12
N VAL A 88 31.80 -38.96 -2.36
CA VAL A 88 32.21 -37.86 -1.49
C VAL A 88 32.19 -36.55 -2.29
N VAL A 89 31.71 -35.49 -1.66
CA VAL A 89 31.79 -34.13 -2.21
C VAL A 89 32.53 -33.24 -1.24
N TRP A 90 33.51 -32.51 -1.78
CA TRP A 90 34.27 -31.52 -1.03
C TRP A 90 34.72 -30.40 -1.97
N TYR A 91 33.86 -29.38 -2.12
CA TYR A 91 34.08 -28.28 -3.07
C TYR A 91 35.42 -27.54 -2.88
N HIS A 92 35.93 -27.46 -1.65
CA HIS A 92 37.23 -26.84 -1.37
C HIS A 92 38.38 -27.54 -2.10
N VAL A 93 38.32 -28.86 -2.24
CA VAL A 93 39.29 -29.62 -3.04
C VAL A 93 39.18 -29.31 -4.52
N ASP A 94 37.97 -29.14 -5.05
CA ASP A 94 37.78 -28.74 -6.45
C ASP A 94 38.42 -27.37 -6.72
N ARG A 95 38.22 -26.40 -5.81
CA ARG A 95 38.85 -25.08 -5.89
C ARG A 95 40.37 -25.17 -5.79
N TRP A 96 40.88 -25.96 -4.86
CA TRP A 96 42.31 -26.17 -4.67
C TRP A 96 42.96 -26.82 -5.90
N ARG A 97 42.35 -27.89 -6.44
CA ARG A 97 42.82 -28.57 -7.67
C ARG A 97 42.82 -27.62 -8.86
N LYS A 98 41.79 -26.78 -9.00
CA LYS A 98 41.74 -25.76 -10.06
C LYS A 98 42.87 -24.73 -9.94
N ALA A 99 43.23 -24.33 -8.72
CA ALA A 99 44.37 -23.42 -8.49
C ALA A 99 45.72 -24.06 -8.89
N LEU A 100 45.81 -25.39 -8.87
CA LEU A 100 46.95 -26.17 -9.37
C LEU A 100 46.89 -26.46 -10.89
N GLY A 101 45.88 -25.94 -11.60
CA GLY A 101 45.68 -26.22 -13.03
C GLY A 101 45.18 -27.62 -13.35
N LEU A 102 44.66 -28.35 -12.35
CA LEU A 102 44.15 -29.71 -12.51
C LEU A 102 42.63 -29.75 -12.73
N PRO A 103 42.11 -30.79 -13.40
CA PRO A 103 40.67 -31.02 -13.47
C PRO A 103 40.11 -31.35 -12.08
N VAL A 104 38.81 -31.11 -11.88
CA VAL A 104 38.06 -31.56 -10.70
C VAL A 104 38.14 -33.08 -10.52
N ALA A 105 38.16 -33.54 -9.27
CA ALA A 105 38.26 -34.96 -8.94
C ALA A 105 36.93 -35.52 -8.47
N GLN A 106 36.58 -36.72 -8.93
CA GLN A 106 35.44 -37.47 -8.38
C GLN A 106 35.88 -38.15 -7.08
N LEU A 107 35.78 -37.43 -5.97
CA LEU A 107 36.18 -37.92 -4.66
C LEU A 107 35.28 -39.08 -4.23
N HIS A 108 35.91 -40.15 -3.72
CA HIS A 108 35.20 -41.34 -3.30
C HIS A 108 36.05 -42.14 -2.31
N ILE A 109 35.38 -42.98 -1.52
CA ILE A 109 36.02 -44.02 -0.71
C ILE A 109 35.74 -45.35 -1.40
N SER A 110 36.78 -46.02 -1.90
CA SER A 110 36.62 -47.36 -2.48
C SER A 110 36.40 -48.37 -1.36
N ILE A 111 35.32 -49.15 -1.43
CA ILE A 111 34.94 -50.12 -0.37
C ILE A 111 35.01 -51.57 -0.87
N THR A 112 35.40 -51.76 -2.12
CA THR A 112 35.61 -53.07 -2.75
C THR A 112 37.06 -53.18 -3.25
N PRO A 113 37.69 -54.37 -3.23
CA PRO A 113 39.07 -54.53 -3.70
C PRO A 113 39.23 -54.29 -5.22
N ALA A 114 38.18 -54.55 -5.99
CA ALA A 114 38.14 -54.32 -7.42
C ALA A 114 37.98 -52.82 -7.70
N ASN A 115 38.93 -52.23 -8.44
CA ASN A 115 38.90 -50.82 -8.78
C ASN A 115 38.94 -50.62 -10.30
N ASP A 116 38.00 -49.84 -10.82
CA ASP A 116 38.00 -49.36 -12.20
C ASP A 116 38.05 -47.82 -12.19
N HIS A 117 39.14 -47.28 -12.72
CA HIS A 117 39.38 -45.84 -12.77
C HIS A 117 38.55 -45.13 -13.84
N ASN A 118 37.90 -45.86 -14.75
CA ASN A 118 37.10 -45.32 -15.85
C ASN A 118 35.61 -45.19 -15.49
N LEU A 119 35.19 -45.67 -14.33
CA LEU A 119 33.82 -45.51 -13.86
C LEU A 119 33.61 -44.08 -13.35
N ASP A 120 32.45 -43.53 -13.67
CA ASP A 120 31.96 -42.29 -13.06
C ASP A 120 31.63 -42.57 -11.58
N LYS A 121 32.44 -42.01 -10.68
CA LYS A 121 32.32 -42.13 -9.22
C LYS A 121 31.71 -40.87 -8.58
N GLY A 122 31.23 -39.93 -9.38
CA GLY A 122 30.56 -38.72 -8.91
C GLY A 122 29.11 -38.96 -8.49
N ILE A 123 28.39 -37.87 -8.20
CA ILE A 123 27.00 -37.90 -7.69
C ILE A 123 26.00 -38.61 -8.60
N THR A 124 26.29 -38.73 -9.90
CA THR A 124 25.48 -39.45 -10.88
C THR A 124 25.48 -40.97 -10.67
N SER A 125 26.43 -41.49 -9.89
CA SER A 125 26.60 -42.90 -9.56
C SER A 125 25.89 -43.38 -8.29
N LEU A 126 25.29 -42.48 -7.52
CA LEU A 126 24.55 -42.84 -6.31
C LEU A 126 23.42 -43.82 -6.62
N VAL A 127 23.27 -44.86 -5.79
CA VAL A 127 22.23 -45.89 -5.92
C VAL A 127 20.84 -45.29 -5.63
N ASP A 128 20.64 -44.74 -4.43
CA ASP A 128 19.36 -44.15 -4.00
C ASP A 128 19.40 -42.62 -4.00
N LYS A 129 19.48 -42.02 -5.19
CA LYS A 129 19.60 -40.56 -5.38
C LYS A 129 18.56 -39.76 -4.60
N ASN A 130 17.28 -40.16 -4.66
CA ASN A 130 16.19 -39.43 -4.01
C ASN A 130 16.31 -39.45 -2.48
N VAL A 131 16.71 -40.59 -1.91
CA VAL A 131 16.90 -40.74 -0.46
C VAL A 131 18.11 -39.91 -0.01
N ALA A 132 19.21 -39.96 -0.77
CA ALA A 132 20.42 -39.19 -0.48
C ALA A 132 20.11 -37.69 -0.36
N TRP A 133 19.38 -37.10 -1.32
CA TRP A 133 19.06 -35.66 -1.30
C TRP A 133 18.10 -35.24 -0.18
N GLN A 134 17.25 -36.15 0.28
CA GLN A 134 16.33 -35.89 1.39
C GLN A 134 17.02 -35.94 2.76
N GLN A 135 18.13 -36.67 2.88
CA GLN A 135 18.86 -36.82 4.14
C GLN A 135 19.99 -35.79 4.31
N CYS A 136 20.55 -35.26 3.22
CA CYS A 136 21.61 -34.25 3.28
C CYS A 136 21.21 -32.99 4.07
N SER A 137 22.16 -32.38 4.76
CA SER A 137 22.01 -31.05 5.38
C SER A 137 21.99 -29.94 4.31
N GLU A 138 21.59 -28.73 4.71
CA GLU A 138 21.68 -27.54 3.84
C GLU A 138 23.11 -27.34 3.30
N GLU A 139 24.09 -27.44 4.18
CA GLU A 139 25.52 -27.26 3.86
C GLU A 139 26.01 -28.32 2.86
N THR A 140 25.65 -29.59 3.06
CA THR A 140 26.00 -30.65 2.12
C THR A 140 25.41 -30.39 0.73
N LEU A 141 24.14 -29.97 0.65
CA LEU A 141 23.51 -29.64 -0.63
C LEU A 141 24.16 -28.41 -1.30
N ASP A 142 24.54 -27.40 -0.52
CA ASP A 142 25.26 -26.22 -1.02
C ASP A 142 26.60 -26.62 -1.67
N HIS A 143 27.36 -27.50 -1.02
CA HIS A 143 28.63 -28.01 -1.53
C HIS A 143 28.47 -28.89 -2.77
N VAL A 144 27.40 -29.70 -2.83
CA VAL A 144 27.03 -30.44 -4.05
C VAL A 144 26.75 -29.48 -5.20
N LEU A 145 25.98 -28.41 -4.98
CA LEU A 145 25.60 -27.47 -6.03
C LEU A 145 26.72 -26.51 -6.45
N LEU A 146 27.74 -26.32 -5.60
CA LEU A 146 28.98 -25.61 -5.93
C LEU A 146 29.96 -26.47 -6.72
N SER A 147 29.84 -27.80 -6.65
CA SER A 147 30.70 -28.74 -7.34
C SER A 147 30.47 -28.74 -8.86
N THR A 148 31.14 -29.65 -9.56
CA THR A 148 31.06 -29.72 -11.03
C THR A 148 29.62 -29.98 -11.49
N PRO A 149 29.05 -29.12 -12.37
CA PRO A 149 27.68 -29.25 -12.82
C PRO A 149 27.38 -30.61 -13.46
N THR A 150 26.24 -31.18 -13.09
CA THR A 150 25.67 -32.40 -13.66
C THR A 150 24.18 -32.19 -13.96
N PRO A 151 23.55 -33.06 -14.78
CA PRO A 151 22.10 -32.99 -15.03
C PRO A 151 21.22 -33.09 -13.76
N LEU A 152 21.77 -33.53 -12.63
CA LEU A 152 21.05 -33.62 -11.36
C LEU A 152 20.94 -32.29 -10.62
N HIS A 153 21.79 -31.30 -10.92
CA HIS A 153 21.91 -30.07 -10.13
C HIS A 153 20.60 -29.27 -10.08
N ALA A 154 19.84 -29.22 -11.17
CA ALA A 154 18.55 -28.52 -11.19
C ALA A 154 17.55 -29.13 -10.18
N ALA A 155 17.42 -30.46 -10.15
CA ALA A 155 16.54 -31.16 -9.22
C ALA A 155 17.02 -31.06 -7.77
N ILE A 156 18.34 -31.10 -7.54
CA ILE A 156 18.95 -30.94 -6.22
C ILE A 156 18.71 -29.52 -5.68
N ALA A 157 18.89 -28.48 -6.51
CA ALA A 157 18.66 -27.10 -6.10
C ALA A 157 17.18 -26.83 -5.76
N GLN A 158 16.25 -27.42 -6.53
CA GLN A 158 14.82 -27.36 -6.19
C GLN A 158 14.54 -28.05 -4.85
N THR A 159 15.10 -29.25 -4.63
CA THR A 159 14.96 -29.98 -3.36
C THR A 159 15.50 -29.17 -2.18
N MET A 160 16.66 -28.54 -2.35
CA MET A 160 17.26 -27.67 -1.33
C MET A 160 16.35 -26.48 -1.00
N ALA A 161 15.81 -25.79 -2.02
CA ALA A 161 14.92 -24.64 -1.81
C ALA A 161 13.58 -25.03 -1.14
N ILE A 162 13.03 -26.20 -1.47
CA ILE A 162 11.80 -26.73 -0.84
C ILE A 162 12.04 -27.08 0.63
N ARG A 163 13.17 -27.75 0.94
CA ARG A 163 13.49 -28.20 2.31
C ARG A 163 13.93 -27.05 3.22
N PHE A 164 14.59 -26.04 2.65
CA PHE A 164 15.17 -24.91 3.40
C PHE A 164 14.62 -23.56 2.87
N PRO A 165 13.32 -23.28 3.01
CA PRO A 165 12.67 -22.12 2.40
C PRO A 165 13.12 -20.75 2.95
N SER A 166 13.87 -20.75 4.05
CA SER A 166 14.48 -19.56 4.67
C SER A 166 15.99 -19.42 4.37
N SER A 167 16.60 -20.38 3.65
CA SER A 167 18.01 -20.32 3.29
C SER A 167 18.24 -19.43 2.07
N TYR A 168 18.96 -18.32 2.23
CA TYR A 168 19.36 -17.51 1.08
C TYR A 168 20.26 -18.31 0.11
N LYS A 169 21.10 -19.24 0.63
CA LYS A 169 22.02 -20.06 -0.17
C LYS A 169 21.24 -20.95 -1.14
N ALA A 170 20.16 -21.58 -0.67
CA ALA A 170 19.31 -22.42 -1.50
C ALA A 170 18.78 -21.67 -2.74
N TYR A 171 18.36 -20.42 -2.57
CA TYR A 171 17.87 -19.61 -3.69
C TYR A 171 18.98 -19.03 -4.57
N VAL A 172 20.16 -18.73 -4.02
CA VAL A 172 21.34 -18.41 -4.86
C VAL A 172 21.67 -19.59 -5.77
N ARG A 173 21.71 -20.82 -5.24
CA ARG A 173 21.99 -22.02 -6.03
C ARG A 173 20.92 -22.30 -7.07
N LEU A 174 19.64 -22.19 -6.68
CA LEU A 174 18.54 -22.32 -7.62
C LEU A 174 18.64 -21.29 -8.77
N GLY A 175 19.02 -20.05 -8.45
CA GLY A 175 19.30 -19.00 -9.43
C GLY A 175 20.46 -19.35 -10.36
N ASP A 176 21.58 -19.82 -9.79
CA ASP A 176 22.80 -20.15 -10.53
C ASP A 176 22.59 -21.29 -11.53
N VAL A 177 21.87 -22.34 -11.14
CA VAL A 177 21.62 -23.51 -12.01
C VAL A 177 20.53 -23.22 -13.04
N SER A 178 19.58 -22.33 -12.75
CA SER A 178 18.43 -22.07 -13.64
C SER A 178 18.65 -20.95 -14.65
N LYS A 179 19.73 -20.15 -14.52
CA LYS A 179 19.90 -18.90 -15.30
C LYS A 179 19.89 -19.05 -16.82
N GLN A 180 20.24 -20.22 -17.35
CA GLN A 180 20.24 -20.51 -18.79
C GLN A 180 18.91 -21.10 -19.24
N ASP A 181 18.44 -22.18 -18.58
CA ASP A 181 17.27 -22.94 -19.01
C ASP A 181 15.94 -22.35 -18.56
N ASN A 182 15.92 -21.67 -17.41
CA ASN A 182 14.72 -21.04 -16.85
C ASN A 182 15.08 -19.67 -16.22
N PRO A 183 15.34 -18.64 -17.06
CA PRO A 183 15.78 -17.34 -16.60
C PRO A 183 14.76 -16.63 -15.70
N LYS A 184 13.46 -16.90 -15.88
CA LYS A 184 12.41 -16.36 -15.00
C LYS A 184 12.50 -16.94 -13.59
N LEU A 185 12.64 -18.27 -13.46
CA LEU A 185 12.88 -18.93 -12.17
C LEU A 185 14.15 -18.39 -11.51
N ALA A 186 15.22 -18.22 -12.29
CA ALA A 186 16.48 -17.70 -11.78
C ALA A 186 16.33 -16.27 -11.22
N MET A 187 15.68 -15.37 -11.97
CA MET A 187 15.42 -13.99 -11.53
C MET A 187 14.67 -13.97 -10.19
N MET A 188 13.58 -14.74 -10.05
CA MET A 188 12.81 -14.78 -8.81
C MET A 188 13.59 -15.39 -7.66
N ALA A 189 14.40 -16.43 -7.91
CA ALA A 189 15.25 -17.04 -6.91
C ALA A 189 16.29 -16.04 -6.39
N TYR A 190 16.95 -15.27 -7.27
CA TYR A 190 17.86 -14.22 -6.84
C TYR A 190 17.15 -13.12 -6.03
N VAL A 191 15.96 -12.67 -6.45
CA VAL A 191 15.19 -11.69 -5.66
C VAL A 191 14.84 -12.25 -4.27
N ARG A 192 14.42 -13.52 -4.19
CA ARG A 192 14.16 -14.18 -2.91
C ARG A 192 15.42 -14.30 -2.04
N ALA A 193 16.57 -14.63 -2.63
CA ALA A 193 17.84 -14.67 -1.92
C ALA A 193 18.22 -13.31 -1.32
N LEU A 194 18.00 -12.23 -2.07
CA LEU A 194 18.25 -10.87 -1.59
C LEU A 194 17.32 -10.48 -0.45
N TYR A 195 16.04 -10.81 -0.56
CA TYR A 195 15.06 -10.57 0.48
C TYR A 195 15.43 -11.27 1.80
N LEU A 196 15.97 -12.49 1.72
CA LEU A 196 16.45 -13.24 2.88
C LEU A 196 17.81 -12.76 3.41
N ASN A 197 18.65 -12.17 2.56
CA ASN A 197 19.95 -11.63 2.94
C ASN A 197 20.28 -10.35 2.14
N PRO A 198 19.96 -9.16 2.68
CA PRO A 198 20.24 -7.88 2.05
C PRO A 198 21.73 -7.64 1.73
N GLY A 199 22.65 -8.29 2.45
CA GLY A 199 24.09 -8.18 2.20
C GLY A 199 24.55 -8.68 0.82
N LEU A 200 23.68 -9.38 0.09
CA LEU A 200 23.97 -9.88 -1.27
C LEU A 200 23.68 -8.87 -2.38
N GLN A 201 23.23 -7.66 -2.06
CA GLN A 201 22.77 -6.66 -3.04
C GLN A 201 23.69 -6.51 -4.24
N ILE A 202 25.00 -6.30 -4.03
CA ILE A 202 25.97 -6.07 -5.11
C ILE A 202 26.05 -7.27 -6.07
N TYR A 203 26.09 -8.49 -5.53
CA TYR A 203 26.15 -9.71 -6.34
C TYR A 203 24.85 -9.95 -7.10
N ILE A 204 23.71 -9.82 -6.41
CA ILE A 204 22.39 -10.09 -6.99
C ILE A 204 22.04 -9.04 -8.04
N GLN A 205 22.34 -7.76 -7.80
CA GLN A 205 22.16 -6.70 -8.79
C GLN A 205 22.89 -7.03 -10.10
N LYS A 206 24.15 -7.49 -10.03
CA LYS A 206 24.91 -7.92 -11.21
C LYS A 206 24.25 -9.09 -11.95
N GLN A 207 23.60 -10.02 -11.24
CA GLN A 207 22.85 -11.10 -11.88
C GLN A 207 21.55 -10.59 -12.50
N LEU A 208 20.78 -9.76 -11.79
CA LEU A 208 19.48 -9.26 -12.27
C LEU A 208 19.61 -8.47 -13.57
N VAL A 209 20.63 -7.62 -13.70
CA VAL A 209 20.87 -6.85 -14.94
C VAL A 209 21.05 -7.76 -16.17
N ARG A 210 21.57 -8.99 -16.01
CA ARG A 210 21.75 -9.94 -17.12
C ARG A 210 20.42 -10.46 -17.70
N PHE A 211 19.36 -10.43 -16.89
CA PHE A 211 18.02 -10.85 -17.32
C PHE A 211 17.26 -9.73 -18.03
N ASN A 212 17.75 -8.50 -17.97
CA ASN A 212 17.19 -7.39 -18.71
C ASN A 212 17.22 -7.70 -20.22
N GLY A 213 16.14 -7.37 -20.94
CA GLY A 213 15.95 -7.73 -22.35
C GLY A 213 15.47 -9.16 -22.60
N HIS A 214 15.54 -10.07 -21.62
CA HIS A 214 15.26 -11.50 -21.81
C HIS A 214 13.97 -11.97 -21.11
N VAL A 215 13.67 -11.49 -19.90
CA VAL A 215 12.48 -11.86 -19.13
C VAL A 215 11.78 -10.64 -18.54
N GLY A 216 10.46 -10.67 -18.45
CA GLY A 216 9.70 -9.57 -17.83
C GLY A 216 10.03 -9.42 -16.35
N TRP A 217 10.24 -8.17 -15.89
CA TRP A 217 10.48 -7.86 -14.48
C TRP A 217 9.30 -8.23 -13.58
N GLY A 218 9.59 -8.51 -12.32
CA GLY A 218 8.61 -8.63 -11.25
C GLY A 218 8.05 -10.04 -11.03
N PRO A 219 7.09 -10.19 -10.11
CA PRO A 219 6.51 -11.47 -9.73
C PRO A 219 5.52 -12.02 -10.76
N THR A 220 5.18 -11.25 -11.79
CA THR A 220 4.19 -11.67 -12.79
C THR A 220 4.77 -12.69 -13.76
N ILE A 221 4.00 -13.73 -14.08
CA ILE A 221 4.43 -14.84 -14.94
C ILE A 221 3.46 -15.10 -16.10
N THR A 222 3.98 -15.54 -17.24
CA THR A 222 3.18 -16.02 -18.37
C THR A 222 2.64 -17.43 -18.12
N ASP A 223 1.75 -17.92 -19.00
CA ASP A 223 1.28 -19.31 -18.93
C ASP A 223 2.41 -20.33 -19.11
N ILE A 224 3.40 -20.01 -19.95
CA ILE A 224 4.56 -20.87 -20.20
C ILE A 224 5.47 -20.88 -18.97
N GLU A 225 5.79 -19.70 -18.42
CA GLU A 225 6.61 -19.59 -17.21
C GLU A 225 5.94 -20.27 -16.01
N ARG A 226 4.61 -20.18 -15.88
CA ARG A 226 3.88 -20.89 -14.83
C ARG A 226 4.10 -22.39 -14.88
N GLN A 227 4.19 -22.99 -16.07
CA GLN A 227 4.44 -24.43 -16.20
C GLN A 227 5.88 -24.79 -15.81
N SER A 228 6.85 -23.90 -16.06
CA SER A 228 8.27 -24.14 -15.77
C SER A 228 8.66 -23.88 -14.31
N ILE A 229 7.86 -23.11 -13.55
CA ILE A 229 8.11 -22.82 -12.13
C ILE A 229 7.49 -23.92 -11.25
N PRO A 230 8.29 -24.66 -10.44
CA PRO A 230 7.80 -25.72 -9.55
C PRO A 230 6.70 -25.24 -8.61
N LYS A 231 5.60 -26.00 -8.50
CA LYS A 231 4.41 -25.62 -7.71
C LYS A 231 4.75 -25.34 -6.24
N ASP A 232 5.58 -26.18 -5.64
CA ASP A 232 5.95 -26.10 -4.22
C ASP A 232 6.79 -24.86 -3.88
N LEU A 233 7.44 -24.26 -4.89
CA LEU A 233 8.24 -23.05 -4.71
C LEU A 233 7.46 -21.76 -4.97
N ARG A 234 6.27 -21.82 -5.58
CA ARG A 234 5.53 -20.62 -6.03
C ARG A 234 5.21 -19.68 -4.88
N ALA A 235 4.76 -20.20 -3.74
CA ALA A 235 4.41 -19.39 -2.57
C ALA A 235 5.61 -18.58 -2.05
N HIS A 236 6.82 -19.13 -2.19
CA HIS A 236 8.06 -18.47 -1.74
C HIS A 236 8.67 -17.52 -2.77
N LEU A 237 8.37 -17.69 -4.06
CA LEU A 237 9.00 -16.95 -5.16
C LEU A 237 8.11 -15.84 -5.76
N ILE A 238 6.78 -15.99 -5.71
CA ILE A 238 5.83 -15.10 -6.40
C ILE A 238 5.23 -14.04 -5.47
N GLY A 239 5.58 -14.05 -4.18
CA GLY A 239 5.14 -13.05 -3.22
C GLY A 239 5.52 -11.64 -3.66
N PRO A 240 4.57 -10.73 -3.94
CA PRO A 240 4.89 -9.45 -4.57
C PRO A 240 5.66 -8.49 -3.64
N HIS A 241 5.47 -8.61 -2.33
CA HIS A 241 6.24 -7.90 -1.29
C HIS A 241 7.75 -8.23 -1.29
N ILE A 242 8.17 -9.33 -1.92
CA ILE A 242 9.59 -9.69 -2.04
C ILE A 242 10.26 -8.80 -3.10
N PHE A 243 9.49 -8.35 -4.09
CA PHE A 243 10.02 -7.52 -5.18
C PHE A 243 10.14 -6.05 -4.80
N THR A 244 9.46 -5.60 -3.74
CA THR A 244 9.57 -4.23 -3.22
C THR A 244 10.91 -3.98 -2.51
N SER A 245 11.72 -5.00 -2.23
CA SER A 245 13.05 -4.82 -1.62
C SER A 245 14.17 -4.55 -2.64
N VAL A 246 13.83 -4.27 -3.91
CA VAL A 246 14.77 -4.14 -5.04
C VAL A 246 14.71 -2.75 -5.68
N ASP A 247 14.52 -1.71 -4.87
CA ASP A 247 14.29 -0.35 -5.34
C ASP A 247 15.51 0.29 -6.01
N PHE A 248 16.72 -0.27 -5.84
CA PHE A 248 17.91 0.17 -6.58
C PHE A 248 17.80 -0.05 -8.10
N LEU A 249 16.84 -0.84 -8.58
CA LEU A 249 16.54 -0.98 -10.01
C LEU A 249 15.51 0.04 -10.52
N SER A 250 14.96 0.90 -9.67
CA SER A 250 13.92 1.91 -10.02
C SER A 250 14.39 3.06 -10.91
N ASN A 251 15.66 3.03 -11.32
CA ASN A 251 16.25 3.96 -12.29
C ASN A 251 16.66 3.26 -13.61
N ALA A 252 16.50 1.94 -13.72
CA ALA A 252 16.84 1.19 -14.92
C ALA A 252 15.60 0.96 -15.79
N ILE A 253 15.69 1.22 -17.09
CA ILE A 253 14.66 0.81 -18.05
C ILE A 253 14.76 -0.71 -18.23
N TRP A 254 13.67 -1.42 -17.94
CA TRP A 254 13.61 -2.87 -18.12
C TRP A 254 13.11 -3.20 -19.52
N THR A 255 14.02 -3.70 -20.37
CA THR A 255 13.86 -3.76 -21.81
C THR A 255 13.25 -5.05 -22.36
N ALA A 256 12.93 -6.01 -21.50
CA ALA A 256 12.35 -7.27 -21.95
C ALA A 256 10.98 -7.05 -22.60
N ALA A 257 10.84 -7.50 -23.85
CA ALA A 257 9.61 -7.35 -24.61
C ALA A 257 8.45 -8.13 -23.96
N VAL A 258 7.28 -7.50 -23.91
CA VAL A 258 6.06 -8.20 -23.52
C VAL A 258 5.72 -9.24 -24.57
N GLN A 259 5.66 -10.52 -24.16
CA GLN A 259 5.24 -11.60 -25.06
C GLN A 259 3.76 -11.42 -25.46
N VAL A 260 3.52 -11.33 -26.76
CA VAL A 260 2.19 -11.27 -27.40
C VAL A 260 1.96 -12.66 -28.03
N PRO A 261 0.79 -13.32 -27.85
CA PRO A 261 -0.52 -12.71 -27.92
C PRO A 261 -1.46 -12.97 -26.73
N ARG A 262 -2.13 -11.90 -26.28
CA ARG A 262 -3.40 -11.91 -25.51
C ARG A 262 -3.40 -12.58 -24.12
N GLY A 263 -2.31 -13.20 -23.68
CA GLY A 263 -2.18 -13.79 -22.35
C GLY A 263 -2.30 -12.74 -21.25
N GLN A 264 -3.23 -12.96 -20.32
CA GLN A 264 -3.28 -12.25 -19.05
C GLN A 264 -2.16 -12.79 -18.15
N PRO A 265 -1.20 -11.97 -17.70
CA PRO A 265 -0.15 -12.48 -16.82
C PRO A 265 -0.75 -12.90 -15.48
N TRP A 266 -0.14 -13.90 -14.86
CA TRP A 266 -0.50 -14.34 -13.53
C TRP A 266 0.27 -13.56 -12.47
N LEU A 267 -0.41 -13.25 -11.37
CA LEU A 267 0.19 -12.91 -10.08
C LEU A 267 -0.31 -13.94 -9.07
N GLY A 268 0.57 -14.83 -8.63
CA GLY A 268 0.14 -16.01 -7.86
C GLY A 268 -0.91 -16.79 -8.63
N ASP A 269 -2.10 -16.96 -8.07
CA ASP A 269 -3.25 -17.62 -8.72
C ASP A 269 -4.27 -16.65 -9.33
N TYR A 270 -3.95 -15.34 -9.36
CA TYR A 270 -4.79 -14.31 -9.94
C TYR A 270 -4.35 -13.93 -11.36
N ARG A 271 -5.31 -13.72 -12.27
CA ARG A 271 -5.05 -13.22 -13.63
C ARG A 271 -5.14 -11.71 -13.66
N LEU A 272 -4.04 -11.02 -13.94
CA LEU A 272 -4.06 -9.57 -14.16
C LEU A 272 -4.64 -9.22 -15.55
N PRO A 273 -5.15 -8.00 -15.75
CA PRO A 273 -5.51 -7.53 -17.07
C PRO A 273 -4.36 -7.65 -18.08
N ARG A 274 -4.74 -7.76 -19.36
CA ARG A 274 -3.81 -8.03 -20.46
C ARG A 274 -2.75 -6.93 -20.56
N PHE A 275 -1.62 -7.29 -21.14
CA PHE A 275 -0.57 -6.35 -21.52
C PHE A 275 0.02 -5.58 -20.33
N PHE A 276 -0.06 -6.15 -19.13
CA PHE A 276 0.68 -5.66 -17.97
C PHE A 276 2.19 -5.87 -18.18
N SER A 277 2.97 -4.81 -17.97
CA SER A 277 4.43 -4.93 -17.83
C SER A 277 4.99 -3.77 -17.04
N TRP A 278 6.09 -4.03 -16.34
CA TRP A 278 6.96 -2.99 -15.82
C TRP A 278 7.78 -2.39 -16.96
N ILE A 279 7.97 -1.07 -16.90
CA ILE A 279 8.84 -0.29 -17.78
C ILE A 279 10.08 0.13 -17.00
N ILE A 280 9.86 0.59 -15.77
CA ILE A 280 10.90 0.86 -14.79
C ILE A 280 10.53 0.06 -13.54
N PRO A 281 11.37 -0.92 -13.11
CA PRO A 281 11.13 -1.75 -11.94
C PRO A 281 10.65 -0.94 -10.72
N ASN A 282 9.56 -1.37 -10.09
CA ASN A 282 8.97 -0.75 -8.90
C ASN A 282 8.60 0.74 -9.01
N ARG A 283 8.63 1.33 -10.22
CA ARG A 283 8.37 2.77 -10.42
C ARG A 283 7.33 3.07 -11.48
N LEU A 284 7.38 2.39 -12.62
CA LEU A 284 6.48 2.65 -13.74
C LEU A 284 6.08 1.36 -14.45
N ALA A 285 4.77 1.10 -14.49
CA ALA A 285 4.17 -0.01 -15.21
C ALA A 285 3.03 0.48 -16.11
N ALA A 286 2.58 -0.38 -17.04
CA ALA A 286 1.39 -0.11 -17.83
C ALA A 286 0.62 -1.37 -18.19
N MET A 287 -0.69 -1.21 -18.43
CA MET A 287 -1.60 -2.31 -18.77
C MET A 287 -2.86 -1.87 -19.52
N SER A 288 -3.68 -2.83 -19.94
CA SER A 288 -5.06 -2.59 -20.38
C SER A 288 -6.00 -2.31 -19.20
N THR A 289 -7.17 -1.74 -19.47
CA THR A 289 -8.13 -1.30 -18.43
C THR A 289 -8.38 -2.36 -17.33
N PRO A 290 -8.21 -2.00 -16.04
CA PRO A 290 -8.68 -2.81 -14.92
C PRO A 290 -10.18 -3.14 -15.04
N ARG A 291 -10.56 -4.38 -14.77
CA ARG A 291 -11.90 -4.93 -15.01
C ARG A 291 -12.80 -4.84 -13.79
N ASN A 292 -12.21 -4.90 -12.60
CA ASN A 292 -12.91 -4.91 -11.33
C ASN A 292 -12.00 -4.37 -10.21
N GLU A 293 -12.57 -4.23 -9.00
CA GLU A 293 -11.84 -3.77 -7.82
C GLU A 293 -10.72 -4.72 -7.38
N SER A 294 -10.88 -6.02 -7.62
CA SER A 294 -9.84 -7.02 -7.32
C SER A 294 -8.60 -6.81 -8.16
N ASP A 295 -8.72 -6.34 -9.42
CA ASP A 295 -7.56 -5.92 -10.19
C ASP A 295 -6.80 -4.78 -9.47
N VAL A 296 -7.51 -3.81 -8.88
CA VAL A 296 -6.91 -2.72 -8.10
C VAL A 296 -6.25 -3.23 -6.81
N ASP A 297 -6.84 -4.22 -6.14
CA ASP A 297 -6.23 -4.88 -4.96
C ASP A 297 -4.91 -5.55 -5.31
N GLN A 298 -4.86 -6.26 -6.44
CA GLN A 298 -3.66 -6.97 -6.89
C GLN A 298 -2.56 -6.00 -7.34
N LEU A 299 -2.93 -4.85 -7.91
CA LEU A 299 -1.98 -3.78 -8.21
C LEU A 299 -1.38 -3.18 -6.94
N GLN A 300 -2.19 -2.96 -5.91
CA GLN A 300 -1.67 -2.52 -4.60
C GLN A 300 -0.69 -3.54 -4.01
N GLN A 301 -0.98 -4.85 -4.13
CA GLN A 301 -0.07 -5.91 -3.68
C GLN A 301 1.27 -5.89 -4.43
N LEU A 302 1.29 -5.48 -5.70
CA LEU A 302 2.50 -5.25 -6.49
C LEU A 302 3.30 -4.00 -6.09
N GLY A 303 2.85 -3.25 -5.09
CA GLY A 303 3.44 -1.98 -4.66
C GLY A 303 2.98 -0.77 -5.46
N ILE A 304 2.05 -0.93 -6.42
CA ILE A 304 1.51 0.21 -7.18
C ILE A 304 0.61 1.03 -6.26
N ASN A 305 0.89 2.32 -6.14
CA ASN A 305 0.14 3.25 -5.30
C ASN A 305 -0.54 4.37 -6.10
N THR A 306 -0.27 4.48 -7.41
CA THR A 306 -0.89 5.49 -8.28
C THR A 306 -1.31 4.87 -9.61
N VAL A 307 -2.61 4.96 -9.95
CA VAL A 307 -3.17 4.51 -11.23
C VAL A 307 -3.59 5.71 -12.07
N LEU A 308 -3.01 5.89 -13.24
CA LEU A 308 -3.43 6.89 -14.23
C LEU A 308 -4.46 6.28 -15.18
N THR A 309 -5.69 6.77 -15.09
CA THR A 309 -6.82 6.38 -15.95
C THR A 309 -6.97 7.35 -17.10
N LEU A 310 -6.66 6.89 -18.32
CA LEU A 310 -6.76 7.70 -19.55
C LEU A 310 -8.06 7.49 -20.35
N THR A 311 -8.91 6.54 -19.94
CA THR A 311 -10.12 6.15 -20.67
C THR A 311 -11.28 7.11 -20.41
N LYS A 312 -11.44 8.13 -21.27
CA LYS A 312 -12.59 9.06 -21.21
C LYS A 312 -13.93 8.35 -21.30
N GLU A 313 -14.01 7.31 -22.11
CA GLU A 313 -15.25 6.61 -22.45
C GLU A 313 -15.75 5.73 -21.29
N GLU A 314 -14.82 5.12 -20.55
CA GLU A 314 -15.07 4.17 -19.48
C GLU A 314 -14.09 4.46 -18.31
N PRO A 315 -14.38 5.45 -17.45
CA PRO A 315 -13.58 5.73 -16.27
C PRO A 315 -13.71 4.62 -15.22
N LEU A 316 -12.65 4.40 -14.45
CA LEU A 316 -12.70 3.45 -13.34
C LEU A 316 -13.57 4.00 -12.20
N PRO A 317 -14.42 3.18 -11.56
CA PRO A 317 -15.24 3.62 -10.42
C PRO A 317 -14.38 4.12 -9.24
N ALA A 318 -14.66 5.33 -8.74
CA ALA A 318 -13.95 5.91 -7.58
C ALA A 318 -13.96 4.99 -6.35
N ARG A 319 -15.06 4.24 -6.15
CA ARG A 319 -15.21 3.26 -5.06
C ARG A 319 -14.13 2.17 -5.04
N TRP A 320 -13.47 1.87 -6.16
CA TRP A 320 -12.40 0.85 -6.21
C TRP A 320 -11.11 1.29 -5.49
N PHE A 321 -10.96 2.60 -5.23
CA PHE A 321 -9.79 3.22 -4.59
C PHE A 321 -10.12 3.76 -3.18
N GLU A 322 -11.39 3.75 -2.81
CA GLU A 322 -11.86 4.28 -1.52
C GLU A 322 -11.21 3.53 -0.35
N PHE A 323 -10.58 4.28 0.56
CA PHE A 323 -9.86 3.77 1.73
C PHE A 323 -8.70 2.80 1.44
N LYS A 324 -8.18 2.78 0.21
CA LYS A 324 -6.96 2.04 -0.14
C LYS A 324 -5.72 2.93 -0.03
N LYS A 325 -4.53 2.33 -0.17
CA LYS A 325 -3.24 3.04 -0.32
C LYS A 325 -2.96 3.40 -1.78
N ILE A 326 -3.64 2.74 -2.72
CA ILE A 326 -3.60 3.03 -4.14
C ILE A 326 -4.63 4.12 -4.51
N ASN A 327 -4.18 5.15 -5.22
CA ASN A 327 -4.99 6.28 -5.68
C ASN A 327 -5.21 6.23 -7.20
N ASN A 328 -6.24 6.94 -7.68
CA ASN A 328 -6.52 7.09 -9.10
C ASN A 328 -6.42 8.55 -9.53
N ILE A 329 -5.63 8.80 -10.58
CA ILE A 329 -5.61 10.05 -11.32
C ILE A 329 -6.40 9.83 -12.60
N PHE A 330 -7.56 10.48 -12.72
CA PHE A 330 -8.38 10.39 -13.93
C PHE A 330 -8.13 11.58 -14.85
N LEU A 331 -7.63 11.29 -16.06
CA LEU A 331 -7.40 12.29 -17.09
C LEU A 331 -8.06 11.80 -18.39
N PRO A 332 -9.23 12.34 -18.76
CA PRO A 332 -10.04 11.80 -19.85
C PRO A 332 -9.45 12.13 -21.24
N VAL A 333 -8.64 11.22 -21.79
CA VAL A 333 -8.13 11.32 -23.16
C VAL A 333 -9.05 10.55 -24.11
N GLU A 334 -9.47 11.16 -25.21
CA GLU A 334 -10.30 10.50 -26.23
C GLU A 334 -9.58 9.32 -26.89
N ASN A 335 -10.35 8.30 -27.28
CA ASN A 335 -9.81 7.15 -27.97
C ASN A 335 -9.03 7.54 -29.25
N TYR A 336 -7.89 6.89 -29.48
CA TYR A 336 -6.93 7.16 -30.58
C TYR A 336 -6.29 8.57 -30.61
N LYS A 337 -6.59 9.45 -29.64
CA LYS A 337 -5.96 10.77 -29.50
C LYS A 337 -4.80 10.72 -28.50
N PRO A 338 -3.80 11.61 -28.62
CA PRO A 338 -2.87 11.91 -27.53
C PRO A 338 -3.53 12.82 -26.49
N PRO A 339 -2.97 12.94 -25.27
CA PRO A 339 -3.29 14.05 -24.39
C PRO A 339 -2.86 15.39 -25.01
N SER A 340 -3.29 16.50 -24.43
CA SER A 340 -2.76 17.84 -24.69
C SER A 340 -1.43 18.07 -23.98
N LEU A 341 -0.72 19.14 -24.34
CA LEU A 341 0.57 19.47 -23.72
C LEU A 341 0.45 19.69 -22.21
N ALA A 342 -0.59 20.42 -21.78
CA ALA A 342 -0.81 20.71 -20.37
C ALA A 342 -1.25 19.47 -19.57
N GLU A 343 -2.06 18.60 -20.17
CA GLU A 343 -2.41 17.30 -19.59
C GLU A 343 -1.17 16.44 -19.35
N MET A 344 -0.26 16.39 -20.32
CA MET A 344 0.99 15.65 -20.20
C MET A 344 1.97 16.29 -19.21
N ASP A 345 2.04 17.62 -19.15
CA ASP A 345 2.82 18.33 -18.12
C ASP A 345 2.29 18.04 -16.72
N TYR A 346 0.98 18.02 -16.54
CA TYR A 346 0.36 17.63 -15.27
C TYR A 346 0.71 16.18 -14.89
N ILE A 347 0.60 15.23 -15.83
CA ILE A 347 0.99 13.84 -15.59
C ILE A 347 2.47 13.76 -15.16
N TYR A 348 3.35 14.45 -15.89
CA TYR A 348 4.78 14.42 -15.61
C TYR A 348 5.11 15.05 -14.26
N ASN A 349 4.55 16.21 -13.94
CA ASN A 349 4.75 16.87 -12.66
C ASN A 349 4.26 15.99 -11.50
N GLN A 350 3.10 15.34 -11.66
CA GLN A 350 2.58 14.39 -10.66
C GLN A 350 3.49 13.17 -10.49
N PHE A 351 4.09 12.69 -11.58
CA PHE A 351 5.05 11.58 -11.58
C PHE A 351 6.37 11.94 -10.87
N THR A 352 6.82 13.21 -10.96
CA THR A 352 8.07 13.67 -10.34
C THR A 352 7.91 14.29 -8.95
N GLU A 353 6.70 14.63 -8.53
CA GLU A 353 6.43 15.34 -7.26
C GLU A 353 6.87 14.56 -6.02
N LYS A 354 6.80 13.22 -6.04
CA LYS A 354 7.27 12.37 -4.96
C LYS A 354 7.93 11.12 -5.52
N GLU A 355 9.13 10.81 -5.03
CA GLU A 355 9.91 9.63 -5.46
C GLU A 355 9.30 8.30 -5.01
N ASP A 356 8.44 8.32 -3.98
CA ASP A 356 7.76 7.15 -3.43
C ASP A 356 6.54 6.68 -4.24
N LYS A 357 6.17 7.40 -5.30
CA LYS A 357 5.04 7.00 -6.15
C LYS A 357 5.45 5.89 -7.13
N THR A 358 4.74 4.76 -7.06
CA THR A 358 4.82 3.68 -8.05
C THR A 358 3.61 3.73 -8.96
N TRP A 359 3.83 4.07 -10.22
CA TRP A 359 2.78 4.37 -11.19
C TRP A 359 2.40 3.18 -12.04
N LEU A 360 1.10 3.06 -12.30
CA LEU A 360 0.53 2.27 -13.37
C LEU A 360 -0.25 3.16 -14.32
N ILE A 361 0.07 3.09 -15.61
CA ILE A 361 -0.66 3.81 -16.66
C ILE A 361 -1.54 2.84 -17.46
N HIS A 362 -2.81 3.16 -17.61
CA HIS A 362 -3.71 2.34 -18.44
C HIS A 362 -4.54 3.16 -19.42
N CYS A 363 -4.98 2.47 -20.47
CA CYS A 363 -6.05 2.87 -21.36
C CYS A 363 -6.78 1.60 -21.85
N GLY A 364 -7.75 1.72 -22.76
CA GLY A 364 -8.53 0.57 -23.26
C GLY A 364 -7.71 -0.68 -23.56
N GLY A 365 -6.70 -0.55 -24.44
CA GLY A 365 -5.78 -1.64 -24.76
C GLY A 365 -4.42 -1.59 -24.06
N GLY A 366 -4.11 -0.52 -23.32
CA GLY A 366 -2.77 -0.26 -22.77
C GLY A 366 -1.69 0.02 -23.83
N LYS A 367 -2.09 0.49 -25.03
CA LYS A 367 -1.24 0.64 -26.24
C LYS A 367 -1.10 2.08 -26.74
N GLY A 368 -2.16 2.69 -27.28
CA GLY A 368 -2.11 4.03 -27.87
C GLY A 368 -1.86 5.11 -26.82
N ARG A 369 -2.93 5.57 -26.14
CA ARG A 369 -2.87 6.61 -25.10
C ARG A 369 -1.80 6.34 -24.04
N ALA A 370 -1.81 5.12 -23.47
CA ALA A 370 -0.83 4.72 -22.46
C ALA A 370 0.61 4.72 -23.02
N GLY A 371 0.83 4.18 -24.23
CA GLY A 371 2.14 4.18 -24.88
C GLY A 371 2.64 5.58 -25.22
N THR A 372 1.75 6.51 -25.58
CA THR A 372 2.08 7.93 -25.77
C THR A 372 2.62 8.55 -24.48
N VAL A 373 1.91 8.37 -23.36
CA VAL A 373 2.34 8.90 -22.06
C VAL A 373 3.66 8.25 -21.59
N LEU A 374 3.79 6.94 -21.75
CA LEU A 374 5.04 6.23 -21.42
C LEU A 374 6.23 6.75 -22.23
N ALA A 375 6.06 7.00 -23.53
CA ALA A 375 7.12 7.54 -24.37
C ALA A 375 7.56 8.94 -23.92
N CYS A 376 6.60 9.80 -23.56
CA CYS A 376 6.89 11.11 -22.98
C CYS A 376 7.65 10.99 -21.65
N ILE A 377 7.22 10.13 -20.72
CA ILE A 377 7.93 9.94 -19.44
C ILE A 377 9.35 9.39 -19.67
N LEU A 378 9.51 8.38 -20.53
CA LEU A 378 10.82 7.83 -20.86
C LEU A 378 11.74 8.86 -21.51
N ALA A 379 11.21 9.79 -22.30
CA ALA A 379 12.00 10.85 -22.91
C ALA A 379 12.65 11.80 -21.89
N MET A 380 12.15 11.83 -20.66
CA MET A 380 12.69 12.59 -19.54
C MET A 380 13.52 11.73 -18.57
N HIS A 381 13.59 10.42 -18.79
CA HIS A 381 14.22 9.49 -17.84
C HIS A 381 15.75 9.58 -17.94
N SER A 382 16.42 9.88 -16.82
CA SER A 382 17.88 9.83 -16.72
C SER A 382 18.37 8.37 -16.59
N PRO A 383 19.46 7.97 -17.26
CA PRO A 383 20.13 6.70 -17.01
C PRO A 383 20.51 6.53 -15.53
N ALA A 384 20.57 5.27 -15.08
CA ALA A 384 20.93 4.96 -13.70
C ALA A 384 22.34 5.48 -13.34
N GLY A 385 22.42 6.31 -12.29
CA GLY A 385 23.67 6.93 -11.83
C GLY A 385 23.90 8.36 -12.33
N GLU A 386 22.98 8.92 -13.13
CA GLU A 386 22.98 10.33 -13.51
C GLU A 386 21.94 11.11 -12.70
N ASP A 387 22.24 12.39 -12.42
CA ASP A 387 21.30 13.29 -11.74
C ASP A 387 20.00 13.44 -12.55
N SER A 388 18.87 13.61 -11.85
CA SER A 388 17.59 13.87 -12.51
C SER A 388 17.69 15.17 -13.30
N THR A 389 17.51 15.12 -14.62
CA THR A 389 17.61 16.32 -15.45
C THR A 389 16.23 16.95 -15.67
N SER A 390 16.15 18.28 -15.70
CA SER A 390 14.92 19.01 -16.01
C SER A 390 14.60 19.04 -17.52
N ARG A 391 15.49 18.48 -18.35
CA ARG A 391 15.44 18.48 -19.82
C ARG A 391 15.23 17.07 -20.36
N PRO A 392 14.66 16.91 -21.56
CA PRO A 392 14.57 15.59 -22.19
C PRO A 392 15.95 14.98 -22.47
N THR A 393 16.09 13.70 -22.19
CA THR A 393 17.30 12.88 -22.42
C THR A 393 17.22 12.08 -23.72
N LEU A 394 16.01 11.74 -24.18
CA LEU A 394 15.79 11.02 -25.44
C LEU A 394 15.07 11.90 -26.46
N ASP A 395 15.38 11.69 -27.73
CA ASP A 395 14.63 12.28 -28.84
C ASP A 395 13.34 11.49 -29.15
N LYS A 396 12.51 12.05 -30.03
CA LYS A 396 11.24 11.44 -30.46
C LYS A 396 11.45 10.01 -30.97
N SER A 397 12.42 9.81 -31.86
CA SER A 397 12.63 8.52 -32.55
C SER A 397 13.05 7.44 -31.57
N THR A 398 13.95 7.76 -30.64
CA THR A 398 14.47 6.84 -29.62
C THR A 398 13.40 6.47 -28.60
N ALA A 399 12.61 7.44 -28.14
CA ALA A 399 11.51 7.20 -27.20
C ALA A 399 10.44 6.26 -27.81
N ILE A 400 10.03 6.52 -29.06
CA ILE A 400 9.06 5.68 -29.78
C ILE A 400 9.61 4.27 -30.00
N THR A 401 10.85 4.16 -30.50
CA THR A 401 11.48 2.86 -30.81
C THR A 401 11.65 2.02 -29.55
N THR A 402 12.08 2.64 -28.46
CA THR A 402 12.17 1.99 -27.15
C THR A 402 10.81 1.41 -26.76
N ILE A 403 9.77 2.25 -26.66
CA ILE A 403 8.43 1.78 -26.25
C ILE A 403 7.86 0.70 -27.16
N ARG A 404 8.07 0.78 -28.48
CA ARG A 404 7.61 -0.26 -29.42
C ARG A 404 8.36 -1.59 -29.26
N THR A 405 9.64 -1.53 -28.89
CA THR A 405 10.45 -2.71 -28.56
C THR A 405 9.95 -3.36 -27.27
N LEU A 406 9.72 -2.56 -26.22
CA LEU A 406 9.22 -3.04 -24.93
C LEU A 406 7.81 -3.61 -25.04
N ARG A 407 6.96 -2.88 -25.77
CA ARG A 407 5.51 -3.07 -25.81
C ARG A 407 5.03 -3.02 -27.26
N PRO A 408 5.18 -4.12 -28.02
CA PRO A 408 4.80 -4.18 -29.42
C PRO A 408 3.36 -3.72 -29.69
N GLY A 409 3.20 -2.83 -30.67
CA GLY A 409 1.93 -2.21 -31.03
C GLY A 409 1.53 -1.00 -30.17
N SER A 410 2.41 -0.51 -29.29
CA SER A 410 2.21 0.77 -28.61
C SER A 410 2.38 1.95 -29.57
N ILE A 411 1.66 3.05 -29.31
CA ILE A 411 1.59 4.25 -30.15
C ILE A 411 0.95 3.91 -31.51
N GLU A 412 -0.36 4.09 -31.59
CA GLU A 412 -1.23 3.53 -32.63
C GLU A 412 -1.51 4.51 -33.78
N THR A 413 -1.31 5.82 -33.58
CA THR A 413 -1.65 6.84 -34.58
C THR A 413 -0.50 7.81 -34.83
N SER A 414 -0.44 8.36 -36.05
CA SER A 414 0.50 9.43 -36.42
C SER A 414 0.33 10.69 -35.56
N ALA A 415 -0.90 10.99 -35.12
CA ALA A 415 -1.17 12.09 -34.20
C ALA A 415 -0.45 11.91 -32.85
N GLN A 416 -0.41 10.67 -32.32
CA GLN A 416 0.32 10.35 -31.10
C GLN A 416 1.84 10.49 -31.30
N GLU A 417 2.39 10.02 -32.42
CA GLU A 417 3.81 10.19 -32.74
C GLU A 417 4.22 11.66 -32.85
N THR A 418 3.41 12.47 -33.55
CA THR A 418 3.63 13.91 -33.68
C THR A 418 3.58 14.60 -32.33
N PHE A 419 2.61 14.25 -31.49
CA PHE A 419 2.49 14.79 -30.14
C PHE A 419 3.73 14.54 -29.27
N ILE A 420 4.29 13.33 -29.28
CA ILE A 420 5.50 13.00 -28.51
C ILE A 420 6.64 13.97 -28.86
N GLY A 421 6.87 14.23 -30.15
CA GLY A 421 7.87 15.19 -30.60
C GLY A 421 7.56 16.62 -30.15
N SER A 422 6.31 17.06 -30.29
CA SER A 422 5.88 18.39 -29.84
C SER A 422 6.04 18.58 -28.33
N TRP A 423 5.73 17.57 -27.51
CA TRP A 423 5.88 17.65 -26.06
C TRP A 423 7.34 17.62 -25.62
N ILE A 424 8.19 16.80 -26.24
CA ILE A 424 9.64 16.82 -25.99
C ILE A 424 10.22 18.21 -26.30
N GLN A 425 9.86 18.80 -27.44
CA GLN A 425 10.29 20.15 -27.80
C GLN A 425 9.77 21.20 -26.80
N HIS A 426 8.53 21.05 -26.33
CA HIS A 426 7.95 21.89 -25.29
C HIS A 426 8.73 21.81 -23.98
N ARG A 427 9.08 20.61 -23.50
CA ARG A 427 9.92 20.41 -22.30
C ARG A 427 11.32 21.01 -22.46
N TRP A 428 11.94 20.91 -23.64
CA TRP A 428 13.21 21.59 -23.93
C TRP A 428 13.11 23.11 -23.73
N LYS A 429 12.03 23.74 -24.22
CA LYS A 429 11.80 25.18 -24.02
C LYS A 429 11.57 25.54 -22.54
N LEU A 430 10.78 24.75 -21.83
CA LEU A 430 10.54 24.96 -20.40
C LEU A 430 11.82 24.84 -19.56
N SER A 431 12.73 23.93 -19.91
CA SER A 431 14.01 23.77 -19.19
C SER A 431 14.92 25.00 -19.25
N GLN A 432 14.64 25.93 -20.16
CA GLN A 432 15.34 27.20 -20.33
C GLN A 432 14.65 28.37 -19.60
N THR A 433 13.48 28.13 -19.00
CA THR A 433 12.66 29.13 -18.31
C THR A 433 12.87 28.99 -16.78
N PRO A 434 12.95 30.09 -16.00
CA PRO A 434 13.17 30.00 -14.55
C PRO A 434 12.08 29.22 -13.81
N SER A 435 12.43 28.74 -12.60
CA SER A 435 11.62 27.87 -11.75
C SER A 435 10.22 28.42 -11.46
N SER A 436 9.27 27.52 -11.21
CA SER A 436 7.91 27.88 -10.78
C SER A 436 7.93 28.81 -9.56
N PRO A 437 7.00 29.79 -9.48
CA PRO A 437 6.93 30.70 -8.34
C PRO A 437 6.64 29.92 -7.05
N LEU A 438 7.30 30.33 -5.96
CA LEU A 438 7.12 29.72 -4.65
C LEU A 438 5.70 29.96 -4.12
N GLU A 439 5.17 28.95 -3.43
CA GLU A 439 3.89 29.06 -2.75
C GLU A 439 3.98 30.06 -1.57
N PRO A 440 3.06 31.03 -1.45
CA PRO A 440 3.10 32.04 -0.40
C PRO A 440 2.79 31.45 0.98
N THR A 441 3.42 32.03 2.01
CA THR A 441 3.25 31.66 3.42
C THR A 441 2.62 32.79 4.26
N THR A 442 1.95 33.73 3.62
CA THR A 442 1.36 34.89 4.30
C THR A 442 0.26 34.46 5.28
N PRO A 443 0.23 35.02 6.50
CA PRO A 443 -0.79 34.69 7.49
C PRO A 443 -2.16 35.27 7.13
N LEU A 444 -3.21 34.78 7.77
CA LEU A 444 -4.56 35.31 7.62
C LEU A 444 -4.66 36.70 8.26
N VAL A 445 -5.26 37.66 7.56
CA VAL A 445 -5.56 38.99 8.10
C VAL A 445 -7.07 39.18 8.19
N LEU A 446 -7.57 39.58 9.37
CA LEU A 446 -8.98 39.91 9.61
C LEU A 446 -9.13 41.42 9.82
N THR A 447 -10.07 42.03 9.09
CA THR A 447 -10.50 43.42 9.27
C THR A 447 -12.00 43.44 9.50
N THR A 448 -12.46 44.04 10.60
CA THR A 448 -13.89 44.10 10.97
C THR A 448 -14.40 45.53 10.94
N ASN A 449 -15.69 45.70 10.66
CA ASN A 449 -16.35 46.99 10.83
C ASN A 449 -16.36 47.36 12.32
N PRO A 450 -16.04 48.61 12.73
CA PRO A 450 -16.07 49.02 14.14
C PRO A 450 -17.42 48.83 14.84
N SER A 451 -18.51 48.78 14.07
CA SER A 451 -19.87 48.53 14.58
C SER A 451 -20.16 47.06 14.88
N LEU A 452 -19.24 46.14 14.59
CA LEU A 452 -19.42 44.71 14.86
C LEU A 452 -19.23 44.41 16.36
N PRO A 453 -20.15 43.67 17.01
CA PRO A 453 -19.98 43.23 18.40
C PRO A 453 -18.64 42.49 18.63
N PRO A 454 -17.92 42.75 19.74
CA PRO A 454 -16.62 42.11 20.01
C PRO A 454 -16.65 40.57 20.00
N LEU A 455 -17.76 39.96 20.40
CA LEU A 455 -17.94 38.49 20.37
C LEU A 455 -17.88 37.91 18.94
N LEU A 456 -18.15 38.71 17.92
CA LEU A 456 -18.07 38.34 16.50
C LEU A 456 -16.67 38.49 15.90
N THR A 457 -15.68 38.96 16.67
CA THR A 457 -14.29 39.12 16.21
C THR A 457 -13.44 37.85 16.36
N THR A 458 -13.91 36.86 17.12
CA THR A 458 -13.20 35.60 17.41
C THR A 458 -13.80 34.37 16.70
N SER A 459 -15.02 34.48 16.17
CA SER A 459 -15.70 33.46 15.37
C SER A 459 -16.69 34.10 14.40
N LEU A 460 -16.61 33.72 13.12
CA LEU A 460 -17.48 34.23 12.04
C LEU A 460 -18.54 33.19 11.63
N HIS A 461 -18.93 32.27 12.52
CA HIS A 461 -19.95 31.25 12.17
C HIS A 461 -21.36 31.80 11.97
N GLN A 462 -21.60 33.01 12.47
CA GLN A 462 -22.85 33.75 12.31
C GLN A 462 -22.97 34.45 10.94
N THR A 463 -21.91 34.45 10.12
CA THR A 463 -21.98 34.92 8.74
C THR A 463 -23.10 34.20 8.00
N THR A 464 -24.02 34.98 7.43
CA THR A 464 -25.13 34.45 6.61
C THR A 464 -24.84 34.57 5.13
N HIS A 465 -24.01 35.55 4.74
CA HIS A 465 -23.60 35.79 3.35
C HIS A 465 -22.07 35.93 3.26
N LEU A 466 -21.46 35.12 2.41
CA LEU A 466 -20.03 35.09 2.15
C LEU A 466 -19.74 35.48 0.70
N VAL A 467 -18.87 36.47 0.49
CA VAL A 467 -18.41 36.89 -0.84
C VAL A 467 -16.95 36.52 -1.00
N LEU A 468 -16.65 35.56 -1.87
CA LEU A 468 -15.26 35.23 -2.21
C LEU A 468 -14.75 36.21 -3.25
N THR A 469 -13.50 36.64 -3.13
CA THR A 469 -12.83 37.52 -4.09
C THR A 469 -11.41 37.02 -4.36
N GLY A 470 -10.85 37.35 -5.52
CA GLY A 470 -9.50 36.99 -5.90
C GLY A 470 -9.41 36.34 -7.27
N LEU A 471 -8.18 36.18 -7.77
CA LEU A 471 -7.93 35.77 -9.15
C LEU A 471 -8.36 34.31 -9.41
N PRO A 472 -8.67 33.95 -10.67
CA PRO A 472 -8.71 32.54 -11.06
C PRO A 472 -7.42 31.84 -10.58
N GLY A 473 -7.51 30.60 -10.07
CA GLY A 473 -6.32 29.90 -9.52
C GLY A 473 -5.97 30.22 -8.05
N SER A 474 -6.60 31.23 -7.44
CA SER A 474 -6.26 31.65 -6.06
C SER A 474 -6.72 30.69 -4.94
N GLY A 475 -7.67 29.77 -5.23
CA GLY A 475 -8.15 28.75 -4.28
C GLY A 475 -9.58 28.96 -3.74
N LYS A 476 -10.34 29.93 -4.28
CA LYS A 476 -11.71 30.27 -3.82
C LYS A 476 -12.66 29.06 -3.70
N SER A 477 -12.82 28.28 -4.76
CA SER A 477 -13.74 27.14 -4.76
C SER A 477 -13.32 26.04 -3.79
N THR A 478 -12.00 25.85 -3.59
CA THR A 478 -11.45 24.94 -2.57
C THR A 478 -11.82 25.42 -1.17
N LEU A 479 -11.68 26.72 -0.89
CA LEU A 479 -12.13 27.32 0.37
C LEU A 479 -13.66 27.17 0.57
N ALA A 480 -14.46 27.43 -0.46
CA ALA A 480 -15.92 27.25 -0.41
C ALA A 480 -16.31 25.80 -0.06
N SER A 481 -15.62 24.83 -0.66
CA SER A 481 -15.80 23.41 -0.36
C SER A 481 -15.40 23.06 1.06
N ALA A 482 -14.23 23.53 1.53
CA ALA A 482 -13.76 23.33 2.90
C ALA A 482 -14.76 23.88 3.95
N ILE A 483 -15.29 25.09 3.73
CA ILE A 483 -16.33 25.68 4.59
C ILE A 483 -17.61 24.84 4.55
N THR A 484 -18.04 24.41 3.36
CA THR A 484 -19.24 23.59 3.17
C THR A 484 -19.15 22.28 3.95
N LYS A 485 -18.05 21.54 3.80
CA LYS A 485 -17.79 20.28 4.51
C LYS A 485 -17.81 20.45 6.02
N ARG A 486 -17.13 21.49 6.52
CA ARG A 486 -17.07 21.82 7.95
C ARG A 486 -18.45 22.16 8.54
N ARG A 487 -19.25 22.94 7.81
CA ARG A 487 -20.64 23.24 8.20
C ARG A 487 -21.53 22.00 8.15
N GLN A 488 -21.40 21.19 7.11
CA GLN A 488 -22.12 19.93 6.98
C GLN A 488 -21.82 18.98 8.14
N ALA A 489 -20.56 18.89 8.57
CA ALA A 489 -20.14 18.12 9.74
C ALA A 489 -20.76 18.60 11.07
N ARG A 490 -21.31 19.80 11.09
CA ARG A 490 -22.05 20.40 12.21
C ARG A 490 -23.56 20.40 11.99
N ASN A 491 -24.06 19.67 10.98
CA ASN A 491 -25.46 19.67 10.54
C ASN A 491 -25.98 21.06 10.12
N LEU A 492 -25.09 21.92 9.63
CA LEU A 492 -25.43 23.25 9.09
C LEU A 492 -25.45 23.22 7.56
N ARG A 493 -26.34 24.03 6.98
CA ARG A 493 -26.51 24.09 5.52
C ARG A 493 -25.59 25.17 4.91
N THR A 494 -25.07 24.89 3.72
CA THR A 494 -24.37 25.86 2.89
C THR A 494 -24.90 25.78 1.47
N ILE A 495 -25.11 26.92 0.82
CA ILE A 495 -25.50 27.02 -0.59
C ILE A 495 -24.39 27.79 -1.30
N VAL A 496 -23.70 27.12 -2.22
CA VAL A 496 -22.64 27.73 -3.04
C VAL A 496 -23.25 28.21 -4.35
N ILE A 497 -23.13 29.51 -4.61
CA ILE A 497 -23.60 30.21 -5.79
C ILE A 497 -22.39 30.48 -6.67
N ASN A 498 -22.27 29.74 -7.77
CA ASN A 498 -21.14 29.86 -8.70
C ASN A 498 -21.66 30.12 -10.12
N GLN A 499 -21.19 31.20 -10.76
CA GLN A 499 -21.65 31.63 -12.09
C GLN A 499 -21.37 30.60 -13.20
N ASP A 500 -20.29 29.82 -13.08
CA ASP A 500 -19.97 28.76 -14.05
C ASP A 500 -21.08 27.69 -14.08
N THR A 501 -21.78 27.50 -12.96
CA THR A 501 -22.89 26.53 -12.84
C THR A 501 -24.27 27.14 -13.09
N THR A 502 -24.49 28.41 -12.70
CA THR A 502 -25.80 29.09 -12.84
C THR A 502 -26.00 29.78 -14.19
N ARG A 503 -24.97 29.78 -15.07
CA ARG A 503 -24.98 30.22 -16.47
C ARG A 503 -25.25 31.70 -16.75
N SER A 504 -25.70 32.50 -15.79
CA SER A 504 -25.86 33.95 -15.95
C SER A 504 -25.62 34.75 -14.66
N LEU A 505 -25.22 36.01 -14.81
CA LEU A 505 -25.05 36.96 -13.70
C LEU A 505 -26.38 37.21 -12.96
N SER A 506 -27.48 37.36 -13.70
CA SER A 506 -28.82 37.55 -13.14
C SER A 506 -29.28 36.40 -12.25
N SER A 507 -28.89 35.16 -12.60
CA SER A 507 -29.22 33.98 -11.79
C SER A 507 -28.45 33.96 -10.47
N CYS A 508 -27.18 34.38 -10.48
CA CYS A 508 -26.40 34.57 -9.25
C CYS A 508 -27.02 35.62 -8.34
N GLU A 509 -27.46 36.75 -8.91
CA GLU A 509 -28.09 37.84 -8.17
C GLU A 509 -29.39 37.38 -7.50
N LEU A 510 -30.25 36.68 -8.24
CA LEU A 510 -31.48 36.12 -7.71
C LEU A 510 -31.23 35.07 -6.62
N ALA A 511 -30.18 34.28 -6.74
CA ALA A 511 -29.83 33.28 -5.72
C ALA A 511 -29.25 33.94 -4.46
N PHE A 512 -28.43 34.98 -4.62
CA PHE A 512 -27.76 35.68 -3.52
C PHE A 512 -28.67 36.64 -2.77
N SER A 513 -29.76 37.13 -3.39
CA SER A 513 -30.74 38.02 -2.74
C SER A 513 -31.76 37.29 -1.88
N ARG A 514 -31.83 35.96 -1.93
CA ARG A 514 -32.81 35.19 -1.14
C ARG A 514 -32.42 35.17 0.33
N PRO A 515 -33.35 35.42 1.26
CA PRO A 515 -33.05 35.28 2.68
C PRO A 515 -32.76 33.79 2.97
N PRO A 516 -31.60 33.46 3.57
CA PRO A 516 -31.31 32.09 3.94
C PRO A 516 -32.26 31.62 5.06
N CYS A 517 -32.66 30.35 5.03
CA CYS A 517 -33.29 29.74 6.21
C CYS A 517 -32.30 29.79 7.40
N PRO A 518 -32.79 29.83 8.65
CA PRO A 518 -31.93 29.81 9.84
C PRO A 518 -30.85 28.71 9.76
N GLY A 519 -29.60 29.06 10.06
CA GLY A 519 -28.46 28.14 9.98
C GLY A 519 -27.90 27.87 8.58
N THR A 520 -28.39 28.56 7.54
CA THR A 520 -27.88 28.45 6.16
C THR A 520 -26.87 29.55 5.84
N LEU A 521 -25.71 29.19 5.29
CA LEU A 521 -24.72 30.13 4.72
C LEU A 521 -24.85 30.20 3.20
N LEU A 522 -24.98 31.39 2.63
CA LEU A 522 -24.88 31.63 1.19
C LEU A 522 -23.46 32.03 0.82
N VAL A 523 -22.82 31.30 -0.10
CA VAL A 523 -21.46 31.57 -0.56
C VAL A 523 -21.47 31.99 -2.03
N LEU A 524 -21.07 33.22 -2.33
CA LEU A 524 -20.84 33.68 -3.69
C LEU A 524 -19.41 33.34 -4.12
N ASP A 525 -19.26 32.21 -4.81
CA ASP A 525 -17.99 31.73 -5.36
C ASP A 525 -17.76 32.31 -6.77
N ARG A 526 -17.20 33.53 -6.81
CA ARG A 526 -16.80 34.26 -8.02
C ARG A 526 -15.51 35.03 -7.76
N CYS A 527 -14.89 35.58 -8.81
CA CYS A 527 -13.70 36.41 -8.65
C CYS A 527 -14.00 37.79 -8.04
N ASN A 528 -15.18 38.34 -8.30
CA ASN A 528 -15.66 39.63 -7.78
C ASN A 528 -14.59 40.74 -7.78
N PRO A 529 -13.99 41.05 -8.96
CA PRO A 529 -12.74 41.80 -9.06
C PRO A 529 -12.84 43.25 -8.60
N SER A 530 -13.90 43.97 -8.96
CA SER A 530 -14.02 45.41 -8.69
C SER A 530 -14.96 45.76 -7.55
N VAL A 531 -14.75 46.92 -6.92
CA VAL A 531 -15.65 47.49 -5.90
C VAL A 531 -17.08 47.64 -6.44
N LYS A 532 -17.21 48.03 -7.72
CA LYS A 532 -18.51 48.22 -8.38
C LYS A 532 -19.34 46.92 -8.41
N GLU A 533 -18.72 45.79 -8.73
CA GLU A 533 -19.41 44.50 -8.77
C GLU A 533 -19.82 44.03 -7.36
N ARG A 534 -18.94 44.19 -6.36
CA ARG A 534 -19.27 43.82 -4.98
C ARG A 534 -20.41 44.67 -4.42
N LYS A 535 -20.38 45.99 -4.63
CA LYS A 535 -21.47 46.90 -4.24
C LYS A 535 -22.82 46.50 -4.86
N ARG A 536 -22.82 46.00 -6.10
CA ARG A 536 -24.05 45.51 -6.76
C ARG A 536 -24.65 44.29 -6.04
N PHE A 537 -23.84 43.37 -5.51
CA PHE A 537 -24.37 42.28 -4.68
C PHE A 537 -24.79 42.76 -3.29
N LEU A 538 -24.01 43.64 -2.66
CA LEU A 538 -24.34 44.20 -1.34
C LEU A 538 -25.65 44.98 -1.35
N SER A 539 -25.95 45.72 -2.43
CA SER A 539 -27.22 46.45 -2.55
C SER A 539 -28.45 45.54 -2.59
N LEU A 540 -28.29 44.27 -3.00
CA LEU A 540 -29.40 43.29 -2.97
C LEU A 540 -29.81 42.90 -1.55
N LEU A 541 -28.91 43.07 -0.58
CA LEU A 541 -29.12 42.74 0.83
C LEU A 541 -29.70 43.91 1.64
N GLN A 542 -29.76 45.11 1.05
CA GLN A 542 -30.24 46.34 1.70
C GLN A 542 -31.75 46.56 1.53
N ALA A 543 -32.43 45.78 0.69
CA ALA A 543 -33.89 45.76 0.64
C ALA A 543 -34.42 45.02 1.88
N PRO A 544 -35.50 45.47 2.54
CA PRO A 544 -36.01 44.81 3.74
C PRO A 544 -36.42 43.38 3.39
N LEU A 545 -35.56 42.42 3.76
CA LEU A 545 -35.84 41.00 3.76
C LEU A 545 -36.76 40.72 4.95
N ALA A 546 -38.01 41.21 4.87
CA ALA A 546 -39.01 40.94 5.88
C ALA A 546 -39.33 39.44 5.86
N SER A 547 -38.69 38.68 6.75
CA SER A 547 -39.29 37.45 7.24
C SER A 547 -40.50 37.85 8.09
N PRO A 548 -41.69 37.26 7.89
CA PRO A 548 -42.86 37.56 8.72
C PRO A 548 -42.70 37.16 10.19
N SER A 549 -41.61 36.48 10.57
CA SER A 549 -41.38 35.96 11.92
C SER A 549 -40.47 36.80 12.81
N ASP A 550 -39.61 37.68 12.28
CA ASP A 550 -38.70 38.50 13.10
C ASP A 550 -38.16 39.73 12.34
N PRO A 551 -38.56 40.98 12.69
CA PRO A 551 -38.23 42.18 11.90
C PRO A 551 -36.80 42.73 12.08
N GLU A 552 -35.99 42.21 13.00
CA GLU A 552 -34.72 42.84 13.42
C GLU A 552 -33.42 42.09 13.05
N GLU A 553 -33.48 40.89 12.46
CA GLU A 553 -32.27 40.10 12.20
C GLU A 553 -31.55 40.54 10.89
N LYS A 554 -30.65 41.52 11.00
CA LYS A 554 -29.83 42.01 9.88
C LYS A 554 -28.83 40.93 9.41
N PRO A 555 -28.66 40.69 8.09
CA PRO A 555 -27.68 39.72 7.60
C PRO A 555 -26.24 40.14 7.93
N VAL A 556 -25.43 39.18 8.40
CA VAL A 556 -23.98 39.34 8.58
C VAL A 556 -23.25 38.95 7.31
N VAL A 557 -22.56 39.91 6.69
CA VAL A 557 -21.94 39.78 5.37
C VAL A 557 -20.42 39.85 5.47
N THR A 558 -19.75 38.77 5.10
CA THR A 558 -18.27 38.67 5.14
C THR A 558 -17.69 38.53 3.74
N ALA A 559 -16.56 39.19 3.48
CA ALA A 559 -15.75 38.94 2.29
C ALA A 559 -14.50 38.11 2.63
N VAL A 560 -14.09 37.23 1.73
CA VAL A 560 -12.76 36.59 1.78
C VAL A 560 -11.99 36.90 0.51
N HIS A 561 -10.89 37.62 0.67
CA HIS A 561 -9.94 37.92 -0.39
C HIS A 561 -8.84 36.85 -0.46
N MET A 562 -8.88 36.04 -1.51
CA MET A 562 -7.82 35.09 -1.83
C MET A 562 -6.71 35.81 -2.59
N SER A 563 -5.71 36.31 -1.87
CA SER A 563 -4.70 37.26 -2.34
C SER A 563 -3.41 36.62 -2.86
N ALA A 564 -3.49 35.35 -3.31
CA ALA A 564 -2.34 34.67 -3.90
C ALA A 564 -1.81 35.46 -5.12
N PRO A 565 -0.48 35.62 -5.27
CA PRO A 565 0.11 36.40 -6.36
C PRO A 565 -0.32 35.93 -7.76
N GLU A 566 -0.32 36.85 -8.73
CA GLU A 566 -0.72 36.57 -10.11
C GLU A 566 0.11 35.44 -10.75
N GLU A 567 1.42 35.44 -10.50
CA GLU A 567 2.35 34.42 -10.99
C GLU A 567 2.03 33.03 -10.44
N VAL A 568 1.71 32.94 -9.13
CA VAL A 568 1.31 31.69 -8.46
C VAL A 568 -0.03 31.21 -9.01
N CYS A 569 -1.01 32.11 -9.15
CA CYS A 569 -2.31 31.79 -9.74
C CYS A 569 -2.17 31.30 -11.18
N THR A 570 -1.29 31.92 -11.97
CA THR A 570 -0.99 31.53 -13.35
C THR A 570 -0.36 30.14 -13.40
N SER A 571 0.63 29.88 -12.55
CA SER A 571 1.27 28.56 -12.41
C SER A 571 0.23 27.48 -12.05
N ARG A 572 -0.61 27.75 -11.04
CA ARG A 572 -1.68 26.83 -10.62
C ARG A 572 -2.71 26.56 -11.73
N ILE A 573 -3.08 27.56 -12.53
CA ILE A 573 -3.99 27.35 -13.67
C ILE A 573 -3.32 26.57 -14.78
N ALA A 574 -2.04 26.85 -15.09
CA ALA A 574 -1.30 26.11 -16.08
C ALA A 574 -1.21 24.61 -15.72
N ALA A 575 -1.13 24.30 -14.41
CA ALA A 575 -1.16 22.94 -13.89
C ALA A 575 -2.57 22.32 -13.78
N ARG A 576 -3.66 23.07 -14.00
CA ARG A 576 -5.04 22.55 -13.88
C ARG A 576 -5.52 21.89 -15.18
N VAL A 577 -5.95 20.64 -15.06
CA VAL A 577 -6.44 19.83 -16.19
C VAL A 577 -7.98 19.80 -16.32
N GLY A 578 -8.73 20.28 -15.32
CA GLY A 578 -10.18 20.04 -15.22
C GLY A 578 -11.08 21.25 -14.98
N HIS A 579 -10.76 22.45 -15.48
CA HIS A 579 -11.67 23.61 -15.29
C HIS A 579 -12.83 23.59 -16.30
N PRO A 580 -14.10 23.77 -15.85
CA PRO A 580 -15.28 23.82 -16.74
C PRO A 580 -15.20 24.90 -17.82
N THR A 581 -14.58 26.04 -17.50
CA THR A 581 -14.64 27.28 -18.30
C THR A 581 -13.29 27.76 -18.87
N ILE A 582 -12.15 27.18 -18.45
CA ILE A 582 -10.81 27.64 -18.88
C ILE A 582 -9.99 26.42 -19.29
N ARG A 583 -9.86 26.19 -20.61
CA ARG A 583 -8.94 25.17 -21.13
C ARG A 583 -7.50 25.56 -20.80
N ALA A 584 -6.65 24.57 -20.56
CA ALA A 584 -5.25 24.82 -20.27
C ALA A 584 -4.58 25.66 -21.39
N GLY A 585 -3.90 26.74 -21.00
CA GLY A 585 -3.30 27.72 -21.92
C GLY A 585 -4.23 28.81 -22.47
N ALA A 586 -5.55 28.72 -22.28
CA ALA A 586 -6.52 29.70 -22.81
C ALA A 586 -6.97 30.77 -21.78
N GLY A 587 -6.42 30.75 -20.56
CA GLY A 587 -6.83 31.62 -19.44
C GLY A 587 -5.90 32.77 -19.09
N THR A 588 -4.71 32.85 -19.68
CA THR A 588 -3.67 33.83 -19.31
C THR A 588 -4.10 35.27 -19.58
N ASN A 589 -4.71 35.53 -20.74
CA ASN A 589 -5.21 36.87 -21.08
C ASN A 589 -6.39 37.29 -20.18
N ALA A 590 -7.30 36.37 -19.89
CA ALA A 590 -8.43 36.63 -18.99
C ALA A 590 -7.96 36.87 -17.56
N LEU A 591 -6.95 36.13 -17.09
CA LEU A 591 -6.33 36.32 -15.78
C LEU A 591 -5.61 37.66 -15.70
N ALA A 592 -4.80 38.02 -16.70
CA ALA A 592 -4.11 39.32 -16.73
C ALA A 592 -5.10 40.50 -16.78
N GLN A 593 -6.18 40.38 -17.56
CA GLN A 593 -7.24 41.39 -17.59
C GLN A 593 -7.95 41.50 -16.24
N MET A 594 -8.21 40.37 -15.59
CA MET A 594 -8.86 40.32 -14.27
C MET A 594 -7.93 40.80 -13.15
N GLY A 595 -6.61 40.56 -13.28
CA GLY A 595 -5.55 41.10 -12.43
C GLY A 595 -5.55 42.62 -12.42
N LYS A 596 -5.62 43.24 -13.61
CA LYS A 596 -5.73 44.70 -13.73
C LYS A 596 -6.99 45.29 -13.09
N ALA A 597 -8.07 44.53 -13.03
CA ALA A 597 -9.35 44.95 -12.43
C ALA A 597 -9.50 44.56 -10.95
N MET A 598 -8.57 43.79 -10.38
CA MET A 598 -8.71 43.22 -9.04
C MET A 598 -8.39 44.27 -7.98
N GLU A 599 -9.39 44.58 -7.16
CA GLU A 599 -9.29 45.46 -6.00
C GLU A 599 -9.59 44.67 -4.73
N ALA A 600 -8.73 44.76 -3.72
CA ALA A 600 -8.98 44.12 -2.43
C ALA A 600 -10.28 44.65 -1.79
N PRO A 601 -11.17 43.76 -1.28
CA PRO A 601 -12.39 44.17 -0.61
C PRO A 601 -12.08 44.94 0.67
N ARG A 602 -12.95 45.90 1.02
CA ARG A 602 -12.80 46.69 2.24
C ARG A 602 -14.11 46.82 3.00
N VAL A 603 -14.03 47.01 4.32
CA VAL A 603 -15.22 47.15 5.19
C VAL A 603 -16.07 48.36 4.82
N GLU A 604 -15.48 49.41 4.23
CA GLU A 604 -16.20 50.61 3.77
C GLU A 604 -17.14 50.34 2.59
N GLU A 605 -17.04 49.17 1.95
CA GLU A 605 -17.99 48.76 0.89
C GLU A 605 -19.36 48.34 1.45
N GLY A 606 -19.44 48.06 2.76
CA GLY A 606 -20.63 47.52 3.42
C GLY A 606 -20.47 46.09 3.93
N PHE A 607 -19.24 45.57 4.00
CA PHE A 607 -18.95 44.29 4.64
C PHE A 607 -18.81 44.48 6.16
N ASP A 608 -19.32 43.50 6.90
CA ASP A 608 -19.19 43.41 8.35
C ASP A 608 -17.78 42.94 8.75
N ALA A 609 -17.20 42.05 7.94
CA ALA A 609 -15.83 41.58 8.08
C ALA A 609 -15.18 41.26 6.73
N VAL A 610 -13.87 41.41 6.65
CA VAL A 610 -13.02 41.06 5.51
C VAL A 610 -11.86 40.20 5.99
N LEU A 611 -11.74 38.99 5.43
CA LEU A 611 -10.60 38.10 5.62
C LEU A 611 -9.70 38.16 4.40
N THR A 612 -8.38 38.28 4.58
CA THR A 612 -7.40 38.23 3.49
C THR A 612 -6.50 37.02 3.68
N ALA A 613 -6.60 36.06 2.76
CA ALA A 613 -5.86 34.80 2.77
C ALA A 613 -4.95 34.73 1.54
N GLY A 614 -3.64 34.91 1.76
CA GLY A 614 -2.66 34.79 0.68
C GLY A 614 -2.05 33.39 0.53
N SER A 615 -2.16 32.54 1.55
CA SER A 615 -1.62 31.17 1.58
C SER A 615 -2.70 30.11 1.79
N PHE A 616 -2.37 28.84 1.52
CA PHE A 616 -3.27 27.72 1.84
C PHE A 616 -3.49 27.54 3.35
N GLU A 617 -2.49 27.87 4.16
CA GLU A 617 -2.62 27.86 5.62
C GLU A 617 -3.62 28.91 6.10
N ALA A 618 -3.49 30.16 5.62
CA ALA A 618 -4.45 31.22 5.89
C ALA A 618 -5.86 30.86 5.39
N ALA A 619 -5.97 30.19 4.25
CA ALA A 619 -7.26 29.71 3.74
C ALA A 619 -7.89 28.64 4.65
N ARG A 620 -7.10 27.71 5.22
CA ARG A 620 -7.60 26.74 6.21
C ARG A 620 -8.07 27.44 7.48
N GLU A 621 -7.33 28.43 7.97
CA GLU A 621 -7.74 29.24 9.12
C GLU A 621 -9.05 29.99 8.84
N ALA A 622 -9.20 30.59 7.65
CA ALA A 622 -10.44 31.23 7.23
C ALA A 622 -11.61 30.23 7.18
N ALA A 623 -11.35 29.01 6.70
CA ALA A 623 -12.35 27.95 6.69
C ALA A 623 -12.81 27.58 8.11
N VAL A 624 -11.89 27.55 9.09
CA VAL A 624 -12.22 27.34 10.50
C VAL A 624 -13.06 28.50 11.03
N LEU A 625 -12.66 29.76 10.82
CA LEU A 625 -13.41 30.93 11.31
C LEU A 625 -14.83 31.02 10.73
N LEU A 626 -15.04 30.62 9.48
CA LEU A 626 -16.34 30.71 8.81
C LEU A 626 -17.21 29.45 9.01
N GLY A 627 -16.62 28.26 8.95
CA GLY A 627 -17.36 26.99 9.05
C GLY A 627 -17.45 26.42 10.47
N GLY A 628 -16.47 26.73 11.32
CA GLY A 628 -16.42 26.45 12.74
C GLY A 628 -15.72 25.21 13.25
N GLU A 629 -15.36 25.27 14.51
CA GLU A 629 -14.70 24.17 15.18
C GLU A 629 -15.61 22.95 15.17
N VAL A 630 -15.05 21.84 14.70
CA VAL A 630 -15.74 20.57 14.66
C VAL A 630 -15.45 19.88 15.98
N GLY A 631 -16.37 20.05 16.94
CA GLY A 631 -16.21 19.56 18.30
C GLY A 631 -16.22 18.03 18.42
N ILE A 632 -16.38 17.55 19.65
CA ILE A 632 -16.48 16.11 19.93
C ILE A 632 -17.73 15.53 19.27
N VAL A 633 -17.58 14.46 18.50
CA VAL A 633 -18.71 13.59 18.16
C VAL A 633 -18.81 12.57 19.28
N LYS A 634 -19.83 12.72 20.12
CA LYS A 634 -20.10 11.76 21.20
C LYS A 634 -20.36 10.41 20.55
N PHE A 635 -19.62 9.36 20.96
CA PHE A 635 -19.91 8.04 20.44
C PHE A 635 -21.34 7.65 20.87
N PRO A 636 -22.26 7.41 19.92
CA PRO A 636 -23.67 7.16 20.22
C PRO A 636 -23.84 5.90 21.09
N ARG A 637 -24.80 5.93 22.02
CA ARG A 637 -25.18 4.73 22.79
C ARG A 637 -25.71 3.68 21.81
N THR A 638 -25.15 2.47 21.87
CA THR A 638 -25.57 1.35 21.03
C THR A 638 -26.71 0.59 21.73
N PRO A 639 -27.89 0.41 21.10
CA PRO A 639 -29.04 -0.22 21.75
C PRO A 639 -28.85 -1.72 21.96
N HIS A 640 -29.47 -2.28 23.01
CA HIS A 640 -29.59 -3.72 23.22
C HIS A 640 -30.67 -4.31 22.29
N LEU A 641 -30.32 -5.36 21.56
CA LEU A 641 -31.29 -6.13 20.74
C LEU A 641 -32.20 -6.98 21.61
N LEU A 642 -31.65 -7.52 22.69
CA LEU A 642 -32.28 -8.50 23.57
C LEU A 642 -31.80 -8.24 24.99
N ASP A 643 -32.68 -8.47 25.96
CA ASP A 643 -32.33 -8.53 27.36
C ASP A 643 -32.05 -9.99 27.74
N LEU A 644 -30.79 -10.27 28.09
CA LEU A 644 -30.37 -11.57 28.62
C LEU A 644 -30.08 -11.50 30.13
N GLY A 645 -30.41 -10.39 30.80
CA GLY A 645 -30.09 -10.10 32.20
C GLY A 645 -29.01 -9.03 32.41
N ALA A 646 -28.57 -8.36 31.35
CA ALA A 646 -27.45 -7.41 31.35
C ALA A 646 -27.84 -5.96 30.95
N VAL A 647 -29.15 -5.67 30.90
CA VAL A 647 -29.67 -4.32 30.57
C VAL A 647 -29.83 -3.52 31.87
N GLY A 648 -29.09 -2.41 32.00
CA GLY A 648 -29.25 -1.49 33.13
C GLY A 648 -30.35 -0.44 32.92
N GLU A 649 -30.66 0.36 33.95
CA GLU A 649 -31.64 1.46 33.89
C GLU A 649 -31.27 2.54 32.84
N ASP A 650 -29.99 2.63 32.48
CA ASP A 650 -29.43 3.60 31.54
C ASP A 650 -29.32 3.07 30.09
N ASP A 651 -29.64 1.81 29.84
CA ASP A 651 -29.53 1.18 28.52
C ASP A 651 -30.79 1.37 27.67
N VAL A 652 -30.60 1.50 26.35
CA VAL A 652 -31.71 1.57 25.39
C VAL A 652 -32.01 0.15 24.90
N LEU A 653 -33.12 -0.43 25.35
CA LEU A 653 -33.66 -1.69 24.81
C LEU A 653 -34.54 -1.41 23.58
N LEU A 654 -34.38 -2.17 22.51
CA LEU A 654 -35.30 -2.10 21.37
C LEU A 654 -36.66 -2.71 21.74
N ASP A 655 -37.74 -1.96 21.48
CA ASP A 655 -39.10 -2.40 21.76
C ASP A 655 -39.45 -3.70 20.99
N GLN A 656 -39.87 -4.73 21.75
CA GLN A 656 -40.21 -6.06 21.24
C GLN A 656 -41.52 -6.08 20.42
N SER A 657 -42.30 -4.99 20.43
CA SER A 657 -43.51 -4.84 19.60
C SER A 657 -43.22 -4.82 18.09
N HIS A 658 -41.95 -4.68 17.69
CA HIS A 658 -41.45 -4.87 16.33
C HIS A 658 -40.68 -6.20 16.22
N GLY A 659 -41.41 -7.31 16.41
CA GLY A 659 -40.86 -8.65 16.52
C GLY A 659 -39.86 -9.05 15.43
N LEU A 660 -38.76 -9.65 15.88
CA LEU A 660 -37.95 -10.59 15.11
C LEU A 660 -38.79 -11.87 14.90
N GLY A 661 -39.72 -11.84 13.94
CA GLY A 661 -40.41 -13.04 13.47
C GLY A 661 -41.94 -12.97 13.48
N ARG A 662 -42.50 -13.35 12.32
CA ARG A 662 -43.89 -13.71 12.00
C ARG A 662 -44.92 -12.59 11.86
N GLY A 663 -45.07 -12.14 10.62
CA GLY A 663 -46.38 -11.84 10.04
C GLY A 663 -46.50 -12.54 8.68
N GLN A 664 -47.28 -13.61 8.59
CA GLN A 664 -47.79 -14.10 7.30
C GLN A 664 -48.72 -13.03 6.75
N GLY A 665 -48.18 -12.15 5.92
CA GLY A 665 -48.93 -11.13 5.21
C GLY A 665 -48.05 -10.60 4.10
N GLN A 666 -48.52 -10.72 2.86
CA GLN A 666 -47.89 -10.12 1.68
C GLN A 666 -47.77 -8.60 1.92
N GLY A 667 -46.61 -8.16 2.41
CA GLY A 667 -46.39 -6.78 2.79
C GLY A 667 -44.89 -6.50 2.95
N ARG A 668 -44.35 -5.71 2.03
CA ARG A 668 -42.96 -5.24 1.90
C ARG A 668 -42.26 -4.98 3.24
N GLY A 669 -41.15 -5.70 3.46
CA GLY A 669 -40.02 -5.41 4.37
C GLY A 669 -40.26 -4.46 5.55
N ARG A 670 -40.64 -5.02 6.70
CA ARG A 670 -40.43 -4.39 8.02
C ARG A 670 -39.65 -5.36 8.89
N GLY A 671 -38.41 -5.00 9.25
CA GLY A 671 -37.55 -5.75 10.18
C GLY A 671 -36.98 -4.80 11.24
N MET A 672 -36.54 -5.37 12.38
CA MET A 672 -35.87 -4.72 13.52
C MET A 672 -36.26 -3.25 13.82
N GLY A 673 -37.19 -3.06 14.77
CA GLY A 673 -37.43 -1.74 15.38
C GLY A 673 -38.07 -0.69 14.45
N GLY A 674 -38.83 -1.11 13.44
CA GLY A 674 -39.51 -0.21 12.51
C GLY A 674 -38.64 0.34 11.37
N MET A 675 -37.38 -0.09 11.26
CA MET A 675 -36.46 0.38 10.22
C MET A 675 -36.52 -0.51 8.97
N LYS A 676 -36.63 0.10 7.78
CA LYS A 676 -36.50 -0.66 6.53
C LYS A 676 -35.05 -1.14 6.40
N VAL A 677 -34.81 -2.41 6.75
CA VAL A 677 -33.57 -3.10 6.37
C VAL A 677 -33.46 -3.01 4.84
N PRO A 678 -32.39 -2.43 4.28
CA PRO A 678 -32.20 -2.38 2.84
C PRO A 678 -32.21 -3.80 2.28
N GLU A 679 -32.97 -4.01 1.20
CA GLU A 679 -32.98 -5.28 0.47
C GLU A 679 -31.54 -5.59 0.01
N GLY A 680 -31.00 -6.74 0.41
CA GLY A 680 -29.59 -7.10 0.15
C GLY A 680 -28.54 -6.56 1.14
N GLY A 681 -28.96 -5.97 2.27
CA GLY A 681 -28.05 -5.56 3.35
C GLY A 681 -27.22 -6.72 3.93
N ARG A 682 -26.04 -6.39 4.48
CA ARG A 682 -25.14 -7.37 5.12
C ARG A 682 -25.23 -7.23 6.64
N LEU A 683 -25.53 -8.31 7.35
CA LEU A 683 -25.42 -8.38 8.80
C LEU A 683 -23.98 -8.76 9.15
N VAL A 684 -23.33 -7.96 9.99
CA VAL A 684 -21.97 -8.19 10.45
C VAL A 684 -21.98 -8.18 11.97
N ILE A 685 -21.42 -9.24 12.55
CA ILE A 685 -21.38 -9.49 13.98
C ILE A 685 -19.92 -9.58 14.40
N GLU A 686 -19.55 -8.78 15.40
CA GLU A 686 -18.18 -8.65 15.89
C GLU A 686 -18.13 -8.91 17.39
N GLU A 687 -16.97 -9.32 17.89
CA GLU A 687 -16.74 -9.43 19.32
C GLU A 687 -16.85 -8.04 19.95
N LYS A 688 -17.67 -7.92 20.99
CA LYS A 688 -17.70 -6.72 21.82
C LYS A 688 -16.54 -6.82 22.82
N VAL A 689 -15.66 -5.83 22.79
CA VAL A 689 -14.50 -5.73 23.68
C VAL A 689 -14.85 -4.82 24.86
N ASP A 690 -14.40 -5.22 26.05
CA ASP A 690 -14.62 -4.50 27.31
C ASP A 690 -13.43 -3.59 27.62
N GLY A 691 -13.62 -2.28 27.45
CA GLY A 691 -12.58 -1.29 27.67
C GLY A 691 -13.14 0.12 27.83
N ALA A 692 -12.25 1.11 27.70
CA ALA A 692 -12.62 2.51 27.66
C ALA A 692 -12.79 2.98 26.22
N ASN A 693 -13.99 3.46 25.87
CA ASN A 693 -14.26 4.01 24.55
C ASN A 693 -13.26 5.13 24.20
N MET A 694 -12.62 5.03 23.04
CA MET A 694 -11.65 6.01 22.56
C MET A 694 -11.91 6.37 21.10
N GLY A 695 -11.89 7.67 20.80
CA GLY A 695 -11.95 8.21 19.45
C GLY A 695 -10.69 9.01 19.13
N VAL A 696 -10.15 8.85 17.92
CA VAL A 696 -8.94 9.53 17.45
C VAL A 696 -9.27 10.28 16.16
N SER A 697 -8.92 11.57 16.10
CA SER A 697 -9.08 12.42 14.93
C SER A 697 -7.94 13.45 14.83
N PHE A 698 -7.80 14.13 13.70
CA PHE A 698 -6.96 15.32 13.60
C PHE A 698 -7.78 16.59 13.84
N ASP A 699 -7.15 17.63 14.39
CA ASP A 699 -7.70 18.98 14.37
C ASP A 699 -7.33 19.73 13.08
N SER A 700 -7.84 20.96 12.92
CA SER A 700 -7.59 21.81 11.75
C SER A 700 -6.12 22.21 11.55
N LYS A 701 -5.26 21.98 12.56
CA LYS A 701 -3.82 22.24 12.52
C LYS A 701 -3.01 20.96 12.27
N GLY A 702 -3.67 19.82 12.05
CA GLY A 702 -3.01 18.56 11.80
C GLY A 702 -2.41 17.93 13.06
N LYS A 703 -2.87 18.32 14.25
CA LYS A 703 -2.51 17.67 15.51
C LYS A 703 -3.51 16.57 15.85
N VAL A 704 -3.01 15.44 16.37
CA VAL A 704 -3.86 14.35 16.85
C VAL A 704 -4.64 14.80 18.08
N ARG A 705 -5.93 14.50 18.10
CA ARG A 705 -6.85 14.69 19.21
C ARG A 705 -7.45 13.35 19.60
N VAL A 706 -7.42 13.05 20.89
CA VAL A 706 -7.97 11.82 21.45
C VAL A 706 -9.13 12.17 22.39
N GLN A 707 -10.28 11.56 22.15
CA GLN A 707 -11.47 11.70 22.98
C GLN A 707 -11.80 10.38 23.65
N ASN A 708 -12.31 10.45 24.88
CA ASN A 708 -13.17 9.41 25.43
C ASN A 708 -14.61 9.61 24.87
N ARG A 709 -15.61 8.91 25.39
CA ARG A 709 -17.00 8.94 24.92
C ARG A 709 -17.56 10.36 24.71
N SER A 710 -17.26 11.31 25.59
CA SER A 710 -17.84 12.67 25.53
C SER A 710 -16.90 13.82 25.90
N HIS A 711 -15.61 13.57 26.14
CA HIS A 711 -14.62 14.60 26.50
C HIS A 711 -13.25 14.25 25.91
N TRP A 712 -12.40 15.26 25.75
CA TRP A 712 -11.00 15.07 25.32
C TRP A 712 -10.19 14.45 26.45
N VAL A 713 -9.19 13.62 26.10
CA VAL A 713 -8.27 13.00 27.06
C VAL A 713 -6.82 13.16 26.62
N CYS A 714 -5.92 13.18 27.59
CA CYS A 714 -4.47 13.24 27.44
C CYS A 714 -3.77 12.30 28.44
N ALA A 715 -2.45 12.18 28.33
CA ALA A 715 -1.66 11.29 29.18
C ALA A 715 -1.73 11.61 30.68
N GLY A 716 -2.14 12.83 31.06
CA GLY A 716 -2.30 13.27 32.45
C GLY A 716 -3.63 12.89 33.11
N ASP A 717 -4.64 12.44 32.35
CA ASP A 717 -6.02 12.31 32.84
C ASP A 717 -6.32 11.01 33.62
N GLY A 718 -5.28 10.27 34.01
CA GLY A 718 -5.39 9.08 34.86
C GLY A 718 -4.44 7.96 34.47
N ALA A 719 -4.29 6.97 35.36
CA ALA A 719 -3.31 5.89 35.23
C ALA A 719 -3.44 5.08 33.93
N GLN A 720 -4.66 4.86 33.44
CA GLN A 720 -4.89 4.15 32.17
C GLN A 720 -4.41 4.94 30.93
N TRP A 721 -4.34 6.27 31.00
CA TRP A 721 -3.98 7.13 29.87
C TRP A 721 -2.48 7.45 29.81
N LYS A 722 -1.69 7.05 30.82
CA LYS A 722 -0.26 7.36 30.91
C LYS A 722 0.54 6.99 29.65
N GLY A 723 0.19 5.87 28.99
CA GLY A 723 0.83 5.41 27.75
C GLY A 723 0.27 6.02 26.45
N LEU A 724 -0.71 6.93 26.52
CA LEU A 724 -1.43 7.42 25.35
C LEU A 724 -0.52 8.16 24.37
N GLN A 725 0.38 9.02 24.85
CA GLN A 725 1.27 9.78 23.96
C GLN A 725 2.22 8.84 23.20
N ALA A 726 2.82 7.86 23.89
CA ALA A 726 3.66 6.85 23.26
C ALA A 726 2.90 6.02 22.21
N TRP A 727 1.63 5.71 22.47
CA TRP A 727 0.77 5.05 21.48
C TRP A 727 0.52 5.94 20.26
N VAL A 728 0.20 7.23 20.46
CA VAL A 728 0.01 8.18 19.35
C VAL A 728 1.27 8.30 18.52
N ASP A 729 2.44 8.43 19.15
CA ASP A 729 3.72 8.59 18.46
C ASP A 729 4.06 7.34 17.64
N LYS A 730 3.85 6.15 18.22
CA LYS A 730 4.04 4.85 17.54
C LYS A 730 3.19 4.72 16.27
N TYR A 731 1.95 5.19 16.31
CA TYR A 731 0.98 4.99 15.22
C TYR A 731 0.72 6.27 14.40
N LEU A 732 1.50 7.33 14.56
CA LEU A 732 1.24 8.63 13.92
C LEU A 732 1.13 8.55 12.39
N GLU A 733 2.07 7.86 11.73
CA GLU A 733 2.06 7.71 10.27
C GLU A 733 0.86 6.89 9.78
N ALA A 734 0.50 5.84 10.53
CA ALA A 734 -0.70 5.05 10.25
C ALA A 734 -1.97 5.91 10.39
N LEU A 735 -2.06 6.73 11.45
CA LEU A 735 -3.19 7.64 11.68
C LEU A 735 -3.27 8.71 10.59
N ARG A 736 -2.13 9.28 10.15
CA ARG A 736 -2.08 10.23 9.03
C ARG A 736 -2.65 9.60 7.75
N GLY A 737 -2.16 8.42 7.36
CA GLY A 737 -2.65 7.71 6.18
C GLY A 737 -4.12 7.29 6.26
N LEU A 738 -4.62 7.02 7.46
CA LEU A 738 -6.00 6.64 7.70
C LEU A 738 -6.96 7.84 7.68
N LEU A 739 -6.61 8.94 8.36
CA LEU A 739 -7.52 10.02 8.72
C LEU A 739 -7.34 11.29 7.87
N LEU A 740 -6.14 11.59 7.36
CA LEU A 740 -5.88 12.78 6.51
C LEU A 740 -6.15 12.49 5.03
N ARG A 741 -7.35 11.96 4.74
CA ARG A 741 -7.78 11.59 3.38
C ARG A 741 -8.52 12.69 2.62
N ASP A 742 -8.80 13.81 3.28
CA ASP A 742 -9.49 14.97 2.70
C ASP A 742 -8.62 16.21 2.88
N GLU A 743 -7.97 16.65 1.80
CA GLU A 743 -7.06 17.80 1.80
C GLU A 743 -7.76 19.12 2.17
N GLU A 744 -9.08 19.19 1.99
CA GLU A 744 -9.89 20.37 2.31
C GLU A 744 -10.37 20.38 3.77
N MET A 745 -10.37 19.22 4.45
CA MET A 745 -10.87 19.09 5.82
C MET A 745 -10.19 17.94 6.58
N TRP A 746 -9.10 18.26 7.28
CA TRP A 746 -8.33 17.29 8.07
C TRP A 746 -9.11 16.66 9.24
N GLU A 747 -10.15 17.33 9.76
CA GLU A 747 -10.99 16.81 10.86
C GLU A 747 -12.08 15.82 10.42
N ARG A 748 -12.19 15.49 9.13
CA ARG A 748 -13.35 14.78 8.57
C ARG A 748 -13.61 13.42 9.20
N PHE A 749 -12.56 12.66 9.54
CA PHE A 749 -12.68 11.28 9.99
C PHE A 749 -12.35 11.12 11.48
N VAL A 750 -13.08 10.21 12.14
CA VAL A 750 -12.81 9.80 13.53
C VAL A 750 -12.71 8.28 13.59
N LEU A 751 -11.57 7.77 14.00
CA LEU A 751 -11.38 6.35 14.30
C LEU A 751 -11.83 6.06 15.72
N TYR A 752 -12.82 5.19 15.90
CA TYR A 752 -13.28 4.72 17.20
C TYR A 752 -12.77 3.30 17.48
N GLY A 753 -12.45 3.06 18.74
CA GLY A 753 -12.01 1.77 19.27
C GLY A 753 -12.14 1.70 20.78
N GLU A 754 -11.71 0.57 21.33
CA GLU A 754 -11.62 0.36 22.78
C GLU A 754 -10.16 0.47 23.24
N TRP A 755 -9.94 1.34 24.22
CA TRP A 755 -8.68 1.45 24.95
C TRP A 755 -8.67 0.42 26.09
N CYS A 756 -7.81 -0.57 25.96
CA CYS A 756 -7.85 -1.82 26.74
C CYS A 756 -6.62 -1.97 27.65
N VAL A 757 -6.00 -0.87 28.10
CA VAL A 757 -4.82 -0.91 28.98
C VAL A 757 -5.16 -1.48 30.35
N ALA A 758 -6.31 -1.11 30.90
CA ALA A 758 -6.76 -1.55 32.20
C ALA A 758 -7.85 -2.62 32.07
N ARG A 759 -7.87 -3.56 33.01
CA ARG A 759 -9.00 -4.43 33.27
C ARG A 759 -10.20 -3.58 33.68
N HIS A 760 -11.28 -3.71 32.93
CA HIS A 760 -12.60 -3.26 33.37
C HIS A 760 -13.28 -4.41 34.09
N SER A 761 -14.15 -5.16 33.42
CA SER A 761 -14.79 -6.36 33.96
C SER A 761 -14.01 -7.61 33.55
N ILE A 762 -13.61 -7.70 32.28
CA ILE A 762 -12.80 -8.80 31.74
C ILE A 762 -11.30 -8.48 31.87
N HIS A 763 -10.54 -9.46 32.37
CA HIS A 763 -9.08 -9.42 32.33
C HIS A 763 -8.57 -10.11 31.06
N TYR A 764 -8.14 -9.32 30.09
CA TYR A 764 -7.60 -9.86 28.85
C TYR A 764 -6.14 -10.23 29.00
N THR A 765 -5.72 -11.32 28.35
CA THR A 765 -4.35 -11.85 28.40
C THR A 765 -3.60 -11.75 27.07
N ASP A 766 -4.34 -11.66 25.95
CA ASP A 766 -3.82 -11.82 24.59
C ASP A 766 -4.27 -10.69 23.66
N LEU A 767 -4.41 -9.46 24.16
CA LEU A 767 -4.76 -8.31 23.32
C LEU A 767 -3.67 -8.04 22.27
N PRO A 768 -4.05 -7.55 21.07
CA PRO A 768 -3.08 -7.25 20.02
C PRO A 768 -2.28 -5.97 20.29
N GLY A 769 -2.77 -5.10 21.19
CA GLY A 769 -2.20 -3.82 21.57
C GLY A 769 -3.15 -3.05 22.50
N GLN A 770 -2.77 -1.84 22.91
CA GLN A 770 -3.56 -1.02 23.84
C GLN A 770 -4.91 -0.55 23.28
N PHE A 771 -5.05 -0.47 21.96
CA PHE A 771 -6.23 0.03 21.28
C PHE A 771 -6.69 -0.98 20.23
N VAL A 772 -7.99 -1.29 20.23
CA VAL A 772 -8.61 -2.16 19.23
C VAL A 772 -9.71 -1.38 18.51
N ALA A 773 -9.52 -1.13 17.21
CA ALA A 773 -10.44 -0.32 16.41
C ALA A 773 -11.75 -1.06 16.12
N PHE A 774 -12.89 -0.37 16.15
CA PHE A 774 -14.17 -0.96 15.78
C PHE A 774 -15.01 -0.14 14.80
N ASP A 775 -14.84 1.18 14.72
CA ASP A 775 -15.64 2.02 13.80
C ASP A 775 -14.82 3.19 13.24
N LEU A 776 -15.19 3.65 12.04
CA LEU A 776 -14.66 4.88 11.45
C LEU A 776 -15.83 5.75 11.01
N PHE A 777 -15.90 6.95 11.57
CA PHE A 777 -16.99 7.90 11.36
C PHE A 777 -16.58 8.98 10.38
N ASP A 778 -17.40 9.23 9.36
CA ASP A 778 -17.25 10.32 8.40
C ASP A 778 -18.16 11.47 8.83
N ARG A 779 -17.58 12.54 9.38
CA ARG A 779 -18.35 13.67 9.93
C ARG A 779 -19.16 14.39 8.84
N VAL A 780 -18.64 14.46 7.61
CA VAL A 780 -19.32 15.13 6.50
C VAL A 780 -20.55 14.32 6.08
N GLN A 781 -20.42 12.99 6.00
CA GLN A 781 -21.53 12.11 5.63
C GLN A 781 -22.45 11.75 6.81
N GLY A 782 -22.08 12.11 8.04
CA GLY A 782 -22.83 11.79 9.26
C GLY A 782 -23.04 10.29 9.49
N SER A 783 -22.14 9.43 9.00
CA SER A 783 -22.32 7.97 9.01
C SER A 783 -21.02 7.21 9.24
N PHE A 784 -21.16 6.00 9.77
CA PHE A 784 -20.05 5.06 9.94
C PHE A 784 -19.78 4.32 8.63
N VAL A 785 -18.50 4.11 8.30
CA VAL A 785 -18.10 3.27 7.18
C VAL A 785 -18.43 1.80 7.48
N ALA A 786 -18.54 0.99 6.44
CA ALA A 786 -18.65 -0.47 6.59
C ALA A 786 -17.34 -1.06 7.16
N ARG A 787 -17.48 -2.15 7.91
CA ARG A 787 -16.40 -2.87 8.57
C ARG A 787 -15.26 -3.23 7.61
N GLU A 788 -15.61 -3.73 6.43
CA GLU A 788 -14.64 -4.13 5.40
C GLU A 788 -13.81 -2.93 4.88
N VAL A 789 -14.42 -1.75 4.83
CA VAL A 789 -13.72 -0.51 4.43
C VAL A 789 -12.72 -0.11 5.50
N LEU A 790 -13.12 -0.14 6.79
CA LEU A 790 -12.20 0.10 7.90
C LEU A 790 -11.05 -0.93 7.93
N GLY A 791 -11.35 -2.21 7.75
CA GLY A 791 -10.33 -3.27 7.73
C GLY A 791 -9.27 -3.03 6.64
N ARG A 792 -9.69 -2.63 5.43
CA ARG A 792 -8.78 -2.23 4.35
C ARG A 792 -7.96 -0.99 4.71
N ALA A 793 -8.57 -0.01 5.35
CA ALA A 793 -7.89 1.21 5.76
C ALA A 793 -6.83 0.97 6.85
N LEU A 794 -7.02 -0.05 7.69
CA LEU A 794 -6.09 -0.46 8.75
C LEU A 794 -5.01 -1.45 8.27
N GLU A 795 -5.06 -1.94 7.03
CA GLU A 795 -4.13 -2.95 6.54
C GLU A 795 -2.67 -2.47 6.58
N GLY A 796 -1.82 -3.22 7.30
CA GLY A 796 -0.41 -2.88 7.50
C GLY A 796 -0.17 -1.66 8.41
N SER A 797 -1.19 -1.16 9.13
CA SER A 797 -1.05 -0.07 10.10
C SER A 797 -0.51 -0.53 11.46
N GLY A 798 -0.61 -1.83 11.76
CA GLY A 798 -0.34 -2.39 13.08
C GLY A 798 -1.43 -2.10 14.13
N ILE A 799 -2.50 -1.38 13.76
CA ILE A 799 -3.71 -1.22 14.57
C ILE A 799 -4.70 -2.31 14.14
N GLU A 800 -5.09 -3.17 15.08
CA GLU A 800 -6.02 -4.26 14.81
C GLU A 800 -7.48 -3.81 14.94
N GLN A 801 -8.33 -4.39 14.10
CA GLN A 801 -9.78 -4.24 14.20
C GLN A 801 -10.38 -5.32 15.12
N VAL A 802 -11.48 -5.02 15.80
CA VAL A 802 -12.20 -5.99 16.63
C VAL A 802 -12.52 -7.29 15.86
N PRO A 803 -12.44 -8.47 16.50
CA PRO A 803 -12.62 -9.75 15.82
C PRO A 803 -13.99 -9.86 15.14
N LEU A 804 -13.99 -10.32 13.89
CA LEU A 804 -15.21 -10.71 13.20
C LEU A 804 -15.69 -12.05 13.75
N VAL A 805 -16.93 -12.10 14.22
CA VAL A 805 -17.57 -13.33 14.70
C VAL A 805 -18.36 -13.99 13.57
N MET A 806 -19.17 -13.21 12.85
CA MET A 806 -20.02 -13.74 11.78
C MET A 806 -20.39 -12.69 10.75
N VAL A 807 -20.62 -13.15 9.52
CA VAL A 807 -21.28 -12.39 8.46
C VAL A 807 -22.50 -13.19 7.98
N ALA A 808 -23.63 -12.51 7.84
CA ALA A 808 -24.85 -13.08 7.28
C ALA A 808 -25.57 -12.07 6.36
N GLU A 809 -26.58 -12.53 5.63
CA GLU A 809 -27.53 -11.62 4.98
C GLU A 809 -28.45 -10.98 6.02
N ALA A 810 -28.77 -9.71 5.83
CA ALA A 810 -29.66 -9.00 6.74
C ALA A 810 -31.05 -9.66 6.72
N GLY A 811 -31.60 -9.92 7.92
CA GLY A 811 -32.88 -10.61 8.10
C GLY A 811 -32.78 -12.13 8.29
N LYS A 812 -31.60 -12.73 8.13
CA LYS A 812 -31.37 -14.14 8.51
C LYS A 812 -31.50 -14.30 10.03
N GLU A 813 -32.09 -15.41 10.46
CA GLU A 813 -32.18 -15.76 11.88
C GLU A 813 -30.79 -16.04 12.47
N VAL A 814 -30.54 -15.50 13.65
CA VAL A 814 -29.27 -15.63 14.39
C VAL A 814 -29.58 -16.16 15.78
N ASP A 815 -28.91 -17.23 16.18
CA ASP A 815 -28.97 -17.72 17.55
C ASP A 815 -28.07 -16.87 18.46
N TRP A 816 -28.66 -15.83 19.02
CA TRP A 816 -27.98 -14.88 19.90
C TRP A 816 -27.45 -15.53 21.19
N LYS A 817 -28.11 -16.57 21.70
CA LYS A 817 -27.67 -17.26 22.93
C LYS A 817 -26.43 -18.09 22.66
N ALA A 818 -26.38 -18.82 21.55
CA ALA A 818 -25.19 -19.57 21.15
C ALA A 818 -23.96 -18.66 21.00
N LEU A 819 -24.15 -17.44 20.47
CA LEU A 819 -23.06 -16.48 20.32
C LEU A 819 -22.43 -16.03 21.63
N MET A 820 -23.18 -16.00 22.75
CA MET A 820 -22.63 -15.65 24.06
C MET A 820 -21.66 -16.71 24.61
N GLY A 821 -21.73 -17.95 24.11
CA GLY A 821 -20.77 -19.01 24.40
C GLY A 821 -19.51 -18.99 23.52
N THR A 822 -19.42 -18.05 22.56
CA THR A 822 -18.25 -17.93 21.68
C THR A 822 -17.01 -17.59 22.52
N ARG A 823 -15.92 -18.33 22.32
CA ARG A 823 -14.63 -18.02 22.94
C ARG A 823 -14.08 -16.69 22.40
N SER A 824 -13.67 -15.80 23.30
CA SER A 824 -13.00 -14.55 22.95
C SER A 824 -11.66 -14.81 22.28
N ARG A 825 -11.27 -13.94 21.35
CA ARG A 825 -9.93 -14.01 20.74
C ARG A 825 -8.82 -13.52 21.68
N PHE A 826 -9.17 -12.83 22.77
CA PHE A 826 -8.22 -12.08 23.59
C PHE A 826 -7.99 -12.65 24.99
N TYR A 827 -8.68 -13.74 25.37
CA TYR A 827 -8.44 -14.48 26.61
C TYR A 827 -9.11 -15.86 26.63
N GLU A 828 -8.80 -16.66 27.65
CA GLU A 828 -9.42 -17.97 27.92
C GLU A 828 -10.81 -17.85 28.55
N GLY A 829 -11.79 -17.33 27.81
CA GLY A 829 -13.17 -17.24 28.27
C GLY A 829 -14.17 -16.82 27.19
N PRO A 830 -15.47 -16.67 27.53
CA PRO A 830 -16.49 -16.26 26.58
C PRO A 830 -16.33 -14.78 26.18
N VAL A 831 -16.83 -14.40 25.01
CA VAL A 831 -16.98 -12.99 24.65
C VAL A 831 -17.82 -12.23 25.68
N GLU A 832 -17.57 -10.93 25.89
CA GLU A 832 -18.46 -10.05 26.66
C GLU A 832 -19.89 -10.09 26.09
N GLY A 833 -19.92 -10.05 24.76
CA GLY A 833 -21.09 -9.95 23.95
C GLY A 833 -20.69 -9.76 22.50
N VAL A 834 -21.64 -9.34 21.68
CA VAL A 834 -21.41 -9.03 20.28
C VAL A 834 -21.90 -7.64 19.93
N TYR A 835 -21.13 -6.97 19.09
CA TYR A 835 -21.55 -5.78 18.38
C TYR A 835 -22.15 -6.18 17.04
N VAL A 836 -23.33 -5.67 16.73
CA VAL A 836 -24.12 -6.03 15.57
C VAL A 836 -24.28 -4.81 14.69
N ARG A 837 -23.98 -4.94 13.40
CA ARG A 837 -24.20 -3.87 12.42
C ARG A 837 -24.91 -4.40 11.17
N VAL A 838 -25.78 -3.58 10.61
CA VAL A 838 -26.32 -3.78 9.26
C VAL A 838 -25.65 -2.80 8.33
N GLU A 839 -25.11 -3.31 7.23
CA GLU A 839 -24.36 -2.54 6.25
C GLU A 839 -25.05 -2.51 4.89
N ASP A 840 -25.03 -1.35 4.25
CA ASP A 840 -25.38 -1.17 2.84
C ASP A 840 -24.17 -1.53 1.97
N ARG A 841 -24.31 -2.56 1.13
CA ARG A 841 -23.22 -3.07 0.28
C ARG A 841 -22.80 -2.07 -0.80
N GLU A 842 -23.73 -1.29 -1.33
CA GLU A 842 -23.47 -0.36 -2.42
C GLU A 842 -22.83 0.92 -1.89
N ARG A 843 -23.41 1.49 -0.83
CA ARG A 843 -22.90 2.72 -0.19
C ARG A 843 -21.68 2.45 0.69
N ARG A 844 -21.44 1.19 1.07
CA ARG A 844 -20.39 0.77 2.01
C ARG A 844 -20.45 1.51 3.33
N ARG A 845 -21.66 1.70 3.84
CA ARG A 845 -21.93 2.39 5.09
C ARG A 845 -22.67 1.47 6.04
N THR A 846 -22.39 1.64 7.32
CA THR A 846 -23.19 1.04 8.38
C THR A 846 -24.47 1.84 8.50
N VAL A 847 -25.61 1.20 8.25
CA VAL A 847 -26.95 1.82 8.30
C VAL A 847 -27.62 1.64 9.65
N TRP A 848 -27.27 0.58 10.39
CA TRP A 848 -27.83 0.28 11.71
C TRP A 848 -26.82 -0.43 12.60
N ARG A 849 -26.92 -0.23 13.93
CA ARG A 849 -26.01 -0.79 14.93
C ARG A 849 -26.78 -1.20 16.19
N GLY A 850 -26.33 -2.25 16.86
CA GLY A 850 -26.88 -2.73 18.13
C GLY A 850 -25.88 -3.64 18.86
N LYS A 851 -26.22 -4.08 20.08
CA LYS A 851 -25.41 -4.99 20.89
C LYS A 851 -26.25 -6.09 21.53
N VAL A 852 -25.62 -7.24 21.78
CA VAL A 852 -26.11 -8.29 22.67
C VAL A 852 -25.00 -8.57 23.67
N VAL A 853 -25.33 -8.61 24.97
CA VAL A 853 -24.37 -8.83 26.06
C VAL A 853 -24.82 -10.05 26.84
N ARG A 854 -23.89 -10.89 27.30
CA ARG A 854 -24.22 -12.11 28.05
C ARG A 854 -24.83 -11.75 29.41
N GLY A 855 -25.77 -12.59 29.89
CA GLY A 855 -26.57 -12.30 31.08
C GLY A 855 -25.80 -12.31 32.41
N ASP A 856 -24.71 -13.06 32.48
CA ASP A 856 -23.82 -13.16 33.65
C ASP A 856 -22.74 -12.08 33.67
N PHE A 857 -22.71 -11.20 32.66
CA PHE A 857 -21.80 -10.07 32.64
C PHE A 857 -22.32 -8.94 33.50
N LEU A 858 -21.72 -8.78 34.68
CA LEU A 858 -21.95 -7.63 35.54
C LEU A 858 -21.30 -6.39 34.91
N SER A 859 -22.12 -5.41 34.54
CA SER A 859 -21.68 -4.04 34.25
C SER A 859 -21.16 -3.39 35.54
N GLY A 860 -19.97 -3.79 35.98
CA GLY A 860 -19.18 -3.19 37.06
C GLY A 860 -19.95 -2.72 38.30
N ASP A 861 -20.09 -3.59 39.31
CA ASP A 861 -20.40 -3.16 40.67
C ASP A 861 -19.29 -2.21 41.18
N LYS A 862 -19.61 -0.92 41.32
CA LYS A 862 -18.75 0.22 41.70
C LYS A 862 -17.72 0.60 40.62
N HIS A 863 -17.90 1.80 40.04
CA HIS A 863 -17.00 2.51 39.13
C HIS A 863 -15.53 2.03 39.21
N TRP A 864 -15.06 1.25 38.22
CA TRP A 864 -13.69 0.71 38.11
C TRP A 864 -12.61 1.78 38.33
N SER A 865 -12.92 3.05 38.04
CA SER A 865 -12.07 4.21 38.25
C SER A 865 -11.72 4.50 39.72
N LYS A 866 -12.31 3.79 40.68
CA LYS A 866 -12.03 3.92 42.13
C LYS A 866 -11.23 2.75 42.71
N GLN A 867 -10.88 1.75 41.91
CA GLN A 867 -10.07 0.59 42.33
C GLN A 867 -8.61 0.74 41.85
N GLU A 868 -7.69 -0.02 42.44
CA GLU A 868 -6.30 -0.10 41.98
C GLU A 868 -6.26 -0.67 40.55
N ILE A 869 -5.49 -0.05 39.66
CA ILE A 869 -5.47 -0.39 38.24
C ILE A 869 -4.82 -1.77 38.03
N VAL A 870 -5.59 -2.70 37.46
CA VAL A 870 -5.05 -3.98 36.98
C VAL A 870 -4.81 -3.87 35.48
N TYR A 871 -3.59 -4.14 35.02
CA TYR A 871 -3.26 -4.06 33.60
C TYR A 871 -3.62 -5.35 32.85
N ASN A 872 -4.12 -5.22 31.62
CA ASN A 872 -4.33 -6.36 30.72
C ASN A 872 -3.00 -6.84 30.10
N GLY A 873 -3.00 -8.08 29.61
CA GLY A 873 -1.88 -8.70 28.87
C GLY A 873 -1.98 -8.49 27.36
N PHE A 874 -0.82 -8.45 26.70
CA PHE A 874 -0.69 -8.27 25.25
C PHE A 874 0.12 -9.41 24.61
N ALA A 875 -0.33 -9.87 23.44
CA ALA A 875 0.27 -11.00 22.72
C ALA A 875 1.68 -10.70 22.16
N ARG A 876 2.02 -9.42 21.94
CA ARG A 876 3.36 -8.99 21.53
C ARG A 876 4.11 -8.43 22.75
N LYS A 877 4.93 -9.26 23.39
CA LYS A 877 5.63 -8.90 24.65
C LYS A 877 6.90 -8.06 24.46
N GLU A 878 7.40 -7.91 23.24
CA GLU A 878 8.63 -7.18 22.97
C GLU A 878 8.35 -5.68 22.86
N GLU A 879 9.14 -4.89 23.63
CA GLU A 879 9.37 -3.43 23.53
C GLU A 879 8.58 -2.44 24.44
N TRP A 880 8.10 -2.73 25.66
CA TRP A 880 7.24 -1.71 26.35
C TRP A 880 7.39 -1.59 27.88
N THR A 881 8.64 -1.53 28.41
CA THR A 881 8.91 -0.92 29.73
C THR A 881 9.21 0.56 29.62
#